data_AF-A0A9Q0BL23-F1
#
_entry.id   AF-A0A9Q0BL23-F1
#
_cell.length_a   1.000
_cell.length_b   1.000
_cell.length_c   1.000
_cell.angle_alpha   90.00
_cell.angle_beta   90.00
_cell.angle_gamma   90.00
#
_symmetry.space_group_name_H-M   'P 1'
#
loop_
_entity.id
_entity.type
_entity.pdbx_description
1 polymer ?
#
loop_
_entity_poly.entity_id
_entity_poly.type
_entity_poly.pdbx_seq_one_letter_code
_entity_poly.pdbx_strand_id
1 'polypeptide(L)'
;MQARSKSEMKPIRKEILNPGNAYIELTPGTRVKFHFQTRRSGDSRIIDDSRRMEKPMELVLGKKFKLEVWELIVQQMSLNEVAKFTVHKSLCAQYPFISKTLRDIGKKAEERRHCCGMTLQNEGIGYSDLDELLQHPAELEFIIELISIELPEQYEKERWQITLRERGNNFYKASRYAEAETCYREAVGIVEQLMLKEKPHDEEWQELAAIKTPLLLNYAQCRLIAGDFYAVLNLDPRNVKALFRRAKAHAGAWNPTQARRDFLDALALDGSLKTTVSKELKAIEDQQQARNYLSLPPILSLTVTFAHFLVLLCSLANAFLCGWTLKKLLRALQRASRPVVNPPGYQLAKPQHILQLSEEQRRSFVGSFDRVLSDIDGVLWTLEHDVPRVADGYAALERTGKQLTFVTNNSVRTVEQCVLPEQIWHPAQSIVNYLRCISFQGLIYIIASQPFKAVLRDAGFQLLDGPNEFIEENYESLAKHIFDRQPVRAVVIDVDFNLSSPKLLRAHLYLRHPECLLIEGATDRLLPVAKGVNIIGPGPFASILVEASGREPITLGKPGRHLGELIVEHYRIEQPGRVLMVGDMLAQDVGFGRQCGFQTLLVLSGGCTREQLLAETDPRHIPDYFADSMADVAQILGEGPRSHV
;
A
#
# COMPACT_ATOMS: atom_id res chain seq x y z
N MET A 1 -73.94 2.69 -22.32
CA MET A 1 -73.25 3.97 -22.62
C MET A 1 -72.45 4.36 -21.40
N GLN A 2 -71.13 4.50 -21.34
CA GLN A 2 -70.06 4.50 -22.34
C GLN A 2 -68.87 3.75 -21.74
N ALA A 3 -68.45 2.64 -22.38
CA ALA A 3 -67.11 2.12 -22.22
C ALA A 3 -66.19 2.99 -23.09
N ARG A 4 -65.49 3.96 -22.49
CA ARG A 4 -64.37 4.63 -23.17
C ARG A 4 -63.11 3.81 -22.91
N SER A 5 -62.59 3.25 -23.99
CA SER A 5 -61.38 2.43 -24.04
C SER A 5 -60.21 3.12 -23.33
N LYS A 6 -59.59 2.46 -22.34
CA LYS A 6 -58.19 2.76 -22.00
C LYS A 6 -57.36 2.18 -23.15
N SER A 7 -57.06 2.99 -24.17
CA SER A 7 -56.02 2.64 -25.13
C SER A 7 -54.72 2.48 -24.34
N GLU A 8 -54.12 1.30 -24.34
CA GLU A 8 -52.74 1.12 -23.88
C GLU A 8 -51.86 2.12 -24.63
N MET A 9 -51.41 3.18 -23.95
CA MET A 9 -50.47 4.12 -24.55
C MET A 9 -49.17 3.38 -24.79
N LYS A 10 -48.83 3.12 -26.07
CA LYS A 10 -47.50 2.63 -26.44
C LYS A 10 -46.46 3.66 -25.98
N PRO A 11 -45.50 3.28 -25.13
CA PRO A 11 -44.52 4.21 -24.55
C PRO A 11 -43.46 4.69 -25.56
N ILE A 12 -43.38 4.06 -26.72
CA ILE A 12 -42.54 4.46 -27.86
C ILE A 12 -43.42 4.42 -29.12
N ARG A 13 -43.40 5.49 -29.90
CA ARG A 13 -44.11 5.58 -31.20
C ARG A 13 -43.12 5.90 -32.30
N LYS A 14 -43.10 5.07 -33.34
CA LYS A 14 -42.21 5.20 -34.50
C LYS A 14 -42.95 5.84 -35.68
N GLU A 15 -42.30 6.77 -36.35
CA GLU A 15 -42.70 7.35 -37.64
C GLU A 15 -41.49 7.29 -38.58
N ILE A 16 -41.63 6.60 -39.70
CA ILE A 16 -40.54 6.47 -40.70
C ILE A 16 -40.53 7.73 -41.55
N LEU A 17 -39.41 8.44 -41.57
CA LEU A 17 -39.19 9.64 -42.38
C LEU A 17 -38.56 9.28 -43.72
N ASN A 18 -37.63 8.33 -43.72
CA ASN A 18 -37.04 7.74 -44.91
C ASN A 18 -36.88 6.23 -44.69
N PRO A 19 -37.46 5.37 -45.54
CA PRO A 19 -37.31 3.92 -45.40
C PRO A 19 -35.85 3.50 -45.59
N GLY A 20 -35.40 2.53 -44.80
CA GLY A 20 -34.10 1.89 -44.97
C GLY A 20 -34.10 0.82 -46.05
N ASN A 21 -32.93 0.25 -46.30
CA ASN A 21 -32.71 -0.65 -47.43
C ASN A 21 -32.80 -2.13 -47.04
N ALA A 22 -32.47 -2.48 -45.80
CA ALA A 22 -32.48 -3.86 -45.30
C ALA A 22 -32.66 -3.91 -43.78
N TYR A 23 -33.54 -4.80 -43.30
CA TYR A 23 -33.63 -5.13 -41.88
C TYR A 23 -32.59 -6.20 -41.54
N ILE A 24 -31.78 -5.94 -40.51
CA ILE A 24 -30.77 -6.87 -40.00
C ILE A 24 -31.10 -7.12 -38.53
N GLU A 25 -31.24 -8.39 -38.16
CA GLU A 25 -31.49 -8.77 -36.77
C GLU A 25 -30.25 -8.47 -35.91
N LEU A 26 -30.42 -7.66 -34.87
CA LEU A 26 -29.33 -7.24 -33.99
C LEU A 26 -29.21 -8.19 -32.80
N THR A 27 -28.12 -8.95 -32.72
CA THR A 27 -27.81 -9.83 -31.58
C THR A 27 -26.97 -9.09 -30.52
N PRO A 28 -26.96 -9.53 -29.25
CA PRO A 28 -26.06 -8.96 -28.23
C PRO A 28 -24.60 -8.93 -28.71
N GLY A 29 -23.90 -7.82 -28.45
CA GLY A 29 -22.55 -7.58 -28.98
C GLY A 29 -22.50 -6.93 -30.36
N THR A 30 -23.63 -6.82 -31.07
CA THR A 30 -23.70 -6.08 -32.34
C THR A 30 -23.38 -4.61 -32.11
N ARG A 31 -22.52 -4.05 -32.97
CA ARG A 31 -22.13 -2.65 -32.94
C ARG A 31 -22.91 -1.88 -34.00
N VAL A 32 -23.63 -0.85 -33.59
CA VAL A 32 -24.40 0.02 -34.48
C VAL A 32 -23.88 1.45 -34.44
N LYS A 33 -23.80 2.09 -35.60
CA LYS A 33 -23.48 3.52 -35.72
C LYS A 33 -24.67 4.26 -36.29
N PHE A 34 -25.05 5.37 -35.67
CA PHE A 34 -26.19 6.17 -36.10
C PHE A 34 -25.99 7.67 -35.83
N HIS A 35 -26.59 8.51 -36.66
CA HIS A 35 -26.79 9.91 -36.34
C HIS A 35 -28.11 10.06 -35.59
N PHE A 36 -28.13 10.90 -34.57
CA PHE A 36 -29.34 11.26 -33.86
C PHE A 36 -29.51 12.77 -33.76
N GLN A 37 -30.77 13.18 -33.64
CA GLN A 37 -31.18 14.49 -33.18
C GLN A 37 -32.29 14.31 -32.15
N THR A 38 -32.21 15.03 -31.04
CA THR A 38 -33.19 14.95 -29.96
C THR A 38 -33.88 16.28 -29.74
N ARG A 39 -35.20 16.22 -29.56
CA ARG A 39 -36.06 17.38 -29.32
C ARG A 39 -37.08 17.07 -28.23
N ARG A 40 -37.65 18.11 -27.62
CA ARG A 40 -38.82 17.97 -26.75
C ARG A 40 -40.06 17.81 -27.62
N SER A 41 -40.93 16.86 -27.30
CA SER A 41 -42.18 16.64 -28.04
C SER A 41 -43.07 17.89 -28.01
N GLY A 42 -43.52 18.34 -29.18
CA GLY A 42 -44.35 19.55 -29.33
C GLY A 42 -43.60 20.89 -29.33
N ASP A 43 -42.27 20.87 -29.23
CA ASP A 43 -41.40 22.05 -29.34
C ASP A 43 -40.49 21.94 -30.57
N SER A 44 -40.11 23.08 -31.15
CA SER A 44 -39.13 23.17 -32.25
C SER A 44 -37.67 23.23 -31.76
N ARG A 45 -37.43 23.39 -30.45
CA ARG A 45 -36.07 23.41 -29.86
C ARG A 45 -35.38 22.05 -29.96
N ILE A 46 -34.18 22.07 -30.54
CA ILE A 46 -33.25 20.94 -30.59
C ILE A 46 -32.42 20.93 -29.30
N ILE A 47 -32.40 19.79 -28.62
CA ILE A 47 -31.59 19.55 -27.43
C ILE A 47 -30.19 19.10 -27.86
N ASP A 48 -30.09 18.06 -28.67
CA ASP A 48 -28.81 17.55 -29.16
C ASP A 48 -28.89 17.16 -30.63
N ASP A 49 -27.78 17.27 -31.35
CA ASP A 49 -27.64 16.88 -32.75
C ASP A 49 -26.23 16.34 -33.01
N SER A 50 -26.12 15.04 -33.24
CA SER A 50 -24.84 14.37 -33.50
C SER A 50 -24.10 14.91 -34.74
N ARG A 51 -24.81 15.53 -35.71
CA ARG A 51 -24.15 16.14 -36.88
C ARG A 51 -23.48 17.46 -36.52
N ARG A 52 -24.02 18.19 -35.54
CA ARG A 52 -23.35 19.38 -34.96
C ARG A 52 -22.16 18.99 -34.07
N MET A 53 -22.15 17.76 -33.58
CA MET A 53 -21.05 17.17 -32.80
C MET A 53 -19.97 16.52 -33.69
N GLU A 54 -20.12 16.58 -35.02
CA GLU A 54 -19.19 16.05 -36.04
C GLU A 54 -18.84 14.55 -35.92
N LYS A 55 -19.62 13.76 -35.15
CA LYS A 55 -19.37 12.33 -34.96
C LYS A 55 -20.67 11.53 -34.76
N PRO A 56 -20.87 10.40 -35.46
CA PRO A 56 -22.01 9.53 -35.22
C PRO A 56 -21.90 8.87 -33.83
N MET A 57 -23.06 8.51 -33.27
CA MET A 57 -23.14 7.72 -32.05
C MET A 57 -22.81 6.27 -32.38
N GLU A 58 -22.06 5.62 -31.49
CA GLU A 58 -21.76 4.19 -31.55
C GLU A 58 -22.37 3.49 -30.33
N LEU A 59 -23.18 2.46 -30.56
CA LEU A 59 -23.85 1.69 -29.52
C LEU A 59 -23.54 0.20 -29.71
N VAL A 60 -23.20 -0.49 -28.63
CA VAL A 60 -23.01 -1.94 -28.62
C VAL A 60 -24.17 -2.56 -27.85
N LEU A 61 -24.99 -3.38 -28.51
CA LEU A 61 -26.20 -3.94 -27.92
C LEU A 61 -25.88 -4.87 -26.75
N GLY A 62 -26.68 -4.80 -25.68
CA GLY A 62 -26.52 -5.63 -24.48
C GLY A 62 -25.52 -5.11 -23.46
N LYS A 63 -24.70 -4.10 -23.80
CA LYS A 63 -23.83 -3.40 -22.85
C LYS A 63 -24.57 -2.15 -22.34
N LYS A 64 -25.33 -2.31 -21.23
CA LYS A 64 -26.26 -1.34 -20.58
C LYS A 64 -25.66 0.02 -20.14
N PHE A 65 -24.90 0.69 -20.99
CA PHE A 65 -24.02 1.78 -20.58
C PHE A 65 -24.50 3.18 -20.99
N LYS A 66 -25.45 3.29 -21.93
CA LYS A 66 -25.87 4.59 -22.48
C LYS A 66 -27.31 4.92 -22.13
N LEU A 67 -28.25 4.61 -23.02
CA LEU A 67 -29.69 4.79 -22.82
C LEU A 67 -30.40 3.52 -23.27
N GLU A 68 -31.08 2.82 -22.36
CA GLU A 68 -31.74 1.56 -22.70
C GLU A 68 -32.80 1.73 -23.81
N VAL A 69 -33.46 2.89 -23.88
CA VAL A 69 -34.45 3.14 -24.94
C VAL A 69 -33.83 3.28 -26.34
N TRP A 70 -32.56 3.66 -26.45
CA TRP A 70 -31.89 3.70 -27.77
C TRP A 70 -31.63 2.30 -28.33
N GLU A 71 -31.33 1.32 -27.47
CA GLU A 71 -31.21 -0.09 -27.90
C GLU A 71 -32.55 -0.59 -28.48
N LEU A 72 -33.67 -0.26 -27.81
CA LEU A 72 -35.01 -0.60 -28.30
C LEU A 72 -35.38 0.12 -29.59
N ILE A 73 -34.89 1.34 -29.79
CA ILE A 73 -35.14 2.13 -31.00
C ILE A 73 -34.39 1.53 -32.18
N VAL A 74 -33.08 1.29 -32.06
CA VAL A 74 -32.26 0.79 -33.19
C VAL A 74 -32.67 -0.62 -33.61
N GLN A 75 -33.16 -1.45 -32.68
CA GLN A 75 -33.73 -2.77 -32.98
C GLN A 75 -34.99 -2.71 -33.85
N GLN A 76 -35.69 -1.57 -33.88
CA GLN A 76 -36.87 -1.37 -34.71
C GLN A 76 -36.54 -0.78 -36.08
N MET A 77 -35.27 -0.50 -36.39
CA MET A 77 -34.85 0.20 -37.60
C MET A 77 -34.20 -0.73 -38.63
N SER A 78 -34.35 -0.38 -39.90
CA SER A 78 -33.58 -0.95 -41.00
C SER A 78 -32.29 -0.15 -41.23
N LEU A 79 -31.27 -0.76 -41.83
CA LEU A 79 -30.05 -0.09 -42.25
C LEU A 79 -30.37 1.06 -43.23
N ASN A 80 -29.76 2.23 -43.02
CA ASN A 80 -30.01 3.50 -43.72
C ASN A 80 -31.41 4.10 -43.51
N GLU A 81 -32.20 3.56 -42.58
CA GLU A 81 -33.49 4.15 -42.22
C GLU A 81 -33.31 5.46 -41.46
N VAL A 82 -34.16 6.44 -41.77
CA VAL A 82 -34.34 7.64 -40.94
C VAL A 82 -35.73 7.58 -40.32
N ALA A 83 -35.82 7.53 -39.01
CA ALA A 83 -37.10 7.47 -38.30
C ALA A 83 -37.12 8.36 -37.07
N LYS A 84 -38.32 8.90 -36.79
CA LYS A 84 -38.64 9.67 -35.60
C LYS A 84 -39.30 8.75 -34.58
N PHE A 85 -38.80 8.76 -33.36
CA PHE A 85 -39.34 8.03 -32.23
C PHE A 85 -39.80 9.01 -31.15
N THR A 86 -41.11 9.09 -30.93
CA THR A 86 -41.68 9.83 -29.80
C THR A 86 -41.72 8.89 -28.60
N VAL A 87 -40.97 9.24 -27.55
CA VAL A 87 -40.75 8.42 -26.36
C VAL A 87 -41.37 9.10 -25.15
N HIS A 88 -42.19 8.34 -24.43
CA HIS A 88 -42.85 8.81 -23.22
C HIS A 88 -41.83 9.13 -22.12
N LYS A 89 -42.07 10.22 -21.37
CA LYS A 89 -41.17 10.76 -20.34
C LYS A 89 -40.64 9.74 -19.32
N SER A 90 -41.38 8.65 -19.06
CA SER A 90 -40.97 7.58 -18.13
C SER A 90 -39.71 6.84 -18.57
N LEU A 91 -39.37 6.84 -19.87
CA LEU A 91 -38.18 6.20 -20.43
C LEU A 91 -37.04 7.19 -20.73
N CYS A 92 -37.26 8.49 -20.48
CA CYS A 92 -36.32 9.56 -20.81
C CYS A 92 -35.53 10.06 -19.60
N ALA A 93 -35.74 9.51 -18.40
CA ALA A 93 -35.17 10.03 -17.15
C ALA A 93 -33.63 10.07 -17.14
N GLN A 94 -32.98 9.15 -17.84
CA GLN A 94 -31.51 9.09 -17.93
C GLN A 94 -30.93 10.03 -18.98
N TYR A 95 -31.76 10.55 -19.90
CA TYR A 95 -31.30 11.33 -21.05
C TYR A 95 -30.48 12.58 -20.67
N PRO A 96 -30.84 13.39 -19.65
CA PRO A 96 -30.04 14.55 -19.24
C PRO A 96 -28.58 14.21 -18.89
N PHE A 97 -28.33 13.09 -18.22
CA PHE A 97 -26.97 12.67 -17.83
C PHE A 97 -26.14 12.20 -19.02
N ILE A 98 -26.80 11.58 -20.00
CA ILE A 98 -26.17 11.12 -21.24
C ILE A 98 -25.86 12.31 -22.13
N SER A 99 -26.82 13.22 -22.30
CA SER A 99 -26.63 14.48 -23.04
C SER A 99 -25.47 15.29 -22.47
N LYS A 100 -25.40 15.43 -21.13
CA LYS A 100 -24.23 16.03 -20.47
C LYS A 100 -22.93 15.32 -20.87
N THR A 101 -22.90 14.00 -20.77
CA THR A 101 -21.71 13.22 -21.15
C THR A 101 -21.32 13.50 -22.61
N LEU A 102 -22.29 13.56 -23.52
CA LEU A 102 -22.04 13.84 -24.94
C LEU A 102 -21.53 15.26 -25.20
N ARG A 103 -22.06 16.25 -24.48
CA ARG A 103 -21.63 17.66 -24.58
C ARG A 103 -20.26 17.91 -23.95
N ASP A 104 -19.87 17.08 -22.98
CA ASP A 104 -18.57 17.16 -22.29
C ASP A 104 -17.46 16.41 -23.05
N ILE A 105 -17.81 15.57 -24.05
CA ILE A 105 -16.84 14.93 -24.94
C ILE A 105 -16.10 16.01 -25.74
N GLY A 106 -14.79 16.13 -25.49
CA GLY A 106 -13.93 17.13 -26.13
C GLY A 106 -13.68 18.40 -25.31
N LYS A 107 -14.47 18.65 -24.25
CA LYS A 107 -14.19 19.75 -23.30
C LYS A 107 -13.00 19.45 -22.40
N LYS A 108 -12.24 20.47 -22.02
CA LYS A 108 -11.16 20.33 -21.02
C LYS A 108 -11.75 20.00 -19.64
N ALA A 109 -10.99 19.33 -18.76
CA ALA A 109 -11.48 18.90 -17.45
C ALA A 109 -12.03 20.07 -16.60
N GLU A 110 -11.41 21.24 -16.73
CA GLU A 110 -11.79 22.51 -16.07
C GLU A 110 -13.16 23.07 -16.52
N GLU A 111 -13.62 22.71 -17.73
CA GLU A 111 -14.90 23.14 -18.31
C GLU A 111 -16.05 22.19 -17.95
N ARG A 112 -15.75 21.04 -17.33
CA ARG A 112 -16.72 20.01 -16.95
C ARG A 112 -17.12 20.20 -15.49
N ARG A 113 -18.39 20.54 -15.23
CA ARG A 113 -18.91 20.58 -13.85
C ARG A 113 -19.10 19.17 -13.31
N HIS A 114 -18.45 18.87 -12.19
CA HIS A 114 -18.59 17.59 -11.50
C HIS A 114 -19.91 17.59 -10.69
N CYS A 115 -20.78 16.60 -10.89
CA CYS A 115 -22.03 16.49 -10.13
C CYS A 115 -21.91 15.35 -9.12
N CYS A 116 -21.83 15.69 -7.83
CA CYS A 116 -22.10 14.76 -6.74
C CYS A 116 -23.59 14.84 -6.33
N GLY A 117 -24.08 13.88 -5.53
CA GLY A 117 -25.49 13.81 -5.13
C GLY A 117 -26.00 15.08 -4.41
N MET A 118 -25.12 15.80 -3.72
CA MET A 118 -25.44 17.06 -3.01
C MET A 118 -25.54 18.26 -3.97
N THR A 119 -24.72 18.34 -5.01
CA THR A 119 -24.76 19.44 -6.01
C THR A 119 -25.98 19.38 -6.94
N LEU A 120 -26.51 18.17 -7.20
CA LEU A 120 -27.66 17.97 -8.09
C LEU A 120 -28.93 18.66 -7.57
N GLN A 121 -29.12 18.73 -6.26
CA GLN A 121 -30.32 19.31 -5.63
C GLN A 121 -30.28 20.84 -5.56
N ASN A 122 -29.09 21.45 -5.49
CA ASN A 122 -28.94 22.90 -5.30
C ASN A 122 -28.60 23.65 -6.60
N GLU A 123 -27.88 23.04 -7.53
CA GLU A 123 -27.28 23.74 -8.68
C GLU A 123 -27.54 23.09 -10.06
N GLY A 124 -28.11 21.87 -10.10
CA GLY A 124 -28.34 21.13 -11.34
C GLY A 124 -27.10 20.41 -11.89
N ILE A 125 -27.16 19.97 -13.15
CA ILE A 125 -26.09 19.29 -13.89
C ILE A 125 -25.23 20.20 -14.76
N GLY A 126 -25.50 21.51 -14.74
CA GLY A 126 -24.66 22.55 -15.35
C GLY A 126 -25.05 22.96 -16.77
N TYR A 127 -26.22 22.53 -17.24
CA TYR A 127 -26.79 22.90 -18.54
C TYR A 127 -28.25 23.24 -18.34
N SER A 128 -28.61 24.52 -18.49
CA SER A 128 -29.94 25.03 -18.12
C SER A 128 -31.11 24.31 -18.80
N ASP A 129 -30.92 23.87 -20.04
CA ASP A 129 -31.92 23.10 -20.80
C ASP A 129 -32.07 21.66 -20.30
N LEU A 130 -30.97 21.03 -19.84
CA LEU A 130 -31.01 19.70 -19.23
C LEU A 130 -31.51 19.75 -17.78
N ASP A 131 -31.21 20.82 -17.06
CA ASP A 131 -31.72 21.11 -15.72
C ASP A 131 -33.23 21.32 -15.73
N GLU A 132 -33.75 22.05 -16.74
CA GLU A 132 -35.19 22.17 -16.99
C GLU A 132 -35.82 20.79 -17.26
N LEU A 133 -35.15 19.93 -18.04
CA LEU A 133 -35.65 18.59 -18.35
C LEU A 133 -35.64 17.65 -17.14
N LEU A 134 -34.70 17.82 -16.20
CA LEU A 134 -34.67 17.11 -14.91
C LEU A 134 -35.81 17.56 -13.98
N GLN A 135 -36.05 18.87 -13.91
CA GLN A 135 -37.11 19.45 -13.07
C GLN A 135 -38.51 19.19 -13.64
N HIS A 136 -38.64 19.17 -14.97
CA HIS A 136 -39.89 19.00 -15.69
C HIS A 136 -39.77 17.89 -16.76
N PRO A 137 -39.85 16.60 -16.35
CA PRO A 137 -39.75 15.49 -17.29
C PRO A 137 -40.78 15.58 -18.42
N ALA A 138 -40.30 15.55 -19.65
CA ALA A 138 -41.09 15.69 -20.87
C ALA A 138 -40.90 14.49 -21.80
N GLU A 139 -41.83 14.32 -22.73
CA GLU A 139 -41.66 13.37 -23.83
C GLU A 139 -40.58 13.89 -24.78
N LEU A 140 -39.76 12.98 -25.31
CA LEU A 140 -38.68 13.32 -26.22
C LEU A 140 -38.92 12.69 -27.58
N GLU A 141 -38.54 13.43 -28.63
CA GLU A 141 -38.48 12.93 -30.00
C GLU A 141 -37.02 12.65 -30.36
N PHE A 142 -36.74 11.40 -30.74
CA PHE A 142 -35.44 10.98 -31.27
C PHE A 142 -35.57 10.76 -32.77
N ILE A 143 -34.92 11.59 -33.57
CA ILE A 143 -34.77 11.38 -35.00
C ILE A 143 -33.44 10.66 -35.21
N ILE A 144 -33.48 9.40 -35.62
CA ILE A 144 -32.30 8.55 -35.78
C ILE A 144 -32.14 8.19 -37.26
N GLU A 145 -30.91 8.29 -37.77
CA GLU A 145 -30.45 7.73 -39.04
C GLU A 145 -29.47 6.60 -38.72
N LEU A 146 -29.83 5.35 -39.04
CA LEU A 146 -28.98 4.18 -38.81
C LEU A 146 -28.00 3.98 -39.96
N ILE A 147 -26.70 4.12 -39.71
CA ILE A 147 -25.68 4.22 -40.77
C ILE A 147 -24.95 2.90 -40.99
N SER A 148 -24.62 2.18 -39.92
CA SER A 148 -23.89 0.91 -40.03
C SER A 148 -24.28 -0.07 -38.94
N ILE A 149 -24.21 -1.35 -39.29
CA ILE A 149 -24.42 -2.50 -38.41
C ILE A 149 -23.25 -3.44 -38.62
N GLU A 150 -22.50 -3.72 -37.56
CA GLU A 150 -21.38 -4.65 -37.54
C GLU A 150 -21.73 -5.79 -36.58
N LEU A 151 -22.00 -6.99 -37.12
CA LEU A 151 -22.33 -8.17 -36.32
C LEU A 151 -21.10 -8.68 -35.55
N PRO A 152 -21.27 -9.37 -34.41
CA PRO A 152 -20.15 -9.87 -33.60
C PRO A 152 -19.16 -10.75 -34.37
N GLU A 153 -19.64 -11.46 -35.38
CA GLU A 153 -18.86 -12.37 -36.22
C GLU A 153 -18.02 -11.63 -37.29
N GLN A 154 -18.31 -10.36 -37.54
CA GLN A 154 -17.74 -9.56 -38.64
C GLN A 154 -16.55 -8.70 -38.24
N TYR A 155 -16.31 -8.48 -36.94
CA TYR A 155 -15.06 -7.85 -36.48
C TYR A 155 -14.04 -8.97 -36.19
N GLU A 156 -12.99 -9.09 -37.01
CA GLU A 156 -12.01 -10.18 -36.94
C GLU A 156 -11.41 -10.32 -35.52
N LYS A 157 -11.53 -11.50 -34.89
CA LYS A 157 -10.65 -11.89 -33.76
C LYS A 157 -9.20 -11.76 -34.24
N GLU A 158 -8.50 -10.79 -33.68
CA GLU A 158 -7.41 -10.09 -34.35
C GLU A 158 -6.13 -10.96 -34.54
N ARG A 159 -5.67 -11.09 -35.80
CA ARG A 159 -4.52 -11.93 -36.25
C ARG A 159 -3.15 -11.59 -35.63
N TRP A 160 -3.00 -10.46 -34.93
CA TRP A 160 -1.72 -10.03 -34.36
C TRP A 160 -1.26 -10.93 -33.20
N GLN A 161 -2.19 -11.57 -32.48
CA GLN A 161 -1.90 -12.41 -31.30
C GLN A 161 -0.97 -13.59 -31.61
N ILE A 162 -1.16 -14.23 -32.77
CA ILE A 162 -0.36 -15.37 -33.22
C ILE A 162 1.00 -14.88 -33.72
N THR A 163 1.01 -13.80 -34.50
CA THR A 163 2.20 -13.33 -35.23
C THR A 163 3.31 -12.80 -34.30
N LEU A 164 2.97 -11.93 -33.33
CA LEU A 164 3.99 -11.33 -32.45
C LEU A 164 4.50 -12.30 -31.39
N ARG A 165 3.62 -13.15 -30.86
CA ARG A 165 3.99 -14.18 -29.87
C ARG A 165 4.94 -15.22 -30.47
N GLU A 166 4.65 -15.73 -31.66
CA GLU A 166 5.52 -16.71 -32.33
C GLU A 166 6.86 -16.10 -32.72
N ARG A 167 6.85 -14.86 -33.23
CA ARG A 167 8.08 -14.13 -33.56
C ARG A 167 8.96 -13.91 -32.31
N GLY A 168 8.38 -13.50 -31.19
CA GLY A 168 9.08 -13.37 -29.91
C GLY A 168 9.66 -14.71 -29.44
N ASN A 169 8.88 -15.79 -29.54
CA ASN A 169 9.34 -17.15 -29.19
C ASN A 169 10.50 -17.62 -30.07
N ASN A 170 10.50 -17.29 -31.37
CA ASN A 170 11.58 -17.64 -32.28
C ASN A 170 12.87 -16.87 -31.95
N PHE A 171 12.79 -15.57 -31.65
CA PHE A 171 13.94 -14.80 -31.17
C PHE A 171 14.47 -15.34 -29.83
N TYR A 172 13.58 -15.70 -28.91
CA TYR A 172 13.96 -16.26 -27.62
C TYR A 172 14.73 -17.58 -27.78
N LYS A 173 14.26 -18.47 -28.66
CA LYS A 173 14.96 -19.74 -28.99
C LYS A 173 16.33 -19.52 -29.64
N ALA A 174 16.50 -18.42 -30.37
CA ALA A 174 17.76 -18.02 -30.99
C ALA A 174 18.69 -17.23 -30.04
N SER A 175 18.37 -17.16 -28.73
CA SER A 175 19.10 -16.36 -27.73
C SER A 175 19.17 -14.85 -28.02
N ARG A 176 18.28 -14.35 -28.89
CA ARG A 176 18.13 -12.93 -29.24
C ARG A 176 17.12 -12.27 -28.30
N TYR A 177 17.53 -12.11 -27.04
CA TYR A 177 16.61 -11.75 -25.95
C TYR A 177 16.07 -10.32 -26.04
N ALA A 178 16.82 -9.37 -26.58
CA ALA A 178 16.37 -7.98 -26.74
C ALA A 178 15.27 -7.85 -27.81
N GLU A 179 15.42 -8.58 -28.92
CA GLU A 179 14.39 -8.63 -29.97
C GLU A 179 13.16 -9.42 -29.52
N ALA A 180 13.36 -10.50 -28.75
CA ALA A 180 12.26 -11.24 -28.14
C ALA A 180 11.47 -10.36 -27.16
N GLU A 181 12.17 -9.61 -26.29
CA GLU A 181 11.58 -8.66 -25.35
C GLU A 181 10.71 -7.62 -26.08
N THR A 182 11.24 -7.02 -27.15
CA THR A 182 10.53 -6.01 -27.94
C THR A 182 9.23 -6.57 -28.49
N CYS A 183 9.25 -7.78 -29.07
CA CYS A 183 8.04 -8.43 -29.57
C CYS A 183 7.01 -8.74 -28.47
N TYR A 184 7.46 -9.20 -27.29
CA TYR A 184 6.53 -9.46 -26.17
C TYR A 184 5.94 -8.16 -25.61
N ARG A 185 6.75 -7.10 -25.47
CA ARG A 185 6.31 -5.79 -24.99
C ARG A 185 5.27 -5.18 -25.91
N GLU A 186 5.51 -5.23 -27.22
CA GLU A 186 4.54 -4.77 -28.23
C GLU A 186 3.24 -5.57 -28.17
N ALA A 187 3.33 -6.90 -28.06
CA ALA A 187 2.15 -7.75 -27.92
C ALA A 187 1.35 -7.43 -26.64
N VAL A 188 2.01 -7.24 -25.50
CA VAL A 188 1.34 -6.85 -24.24
C VAL A 188 0.64 -5.49 -24.38
N GLY A 189 1.30 -4.49 -24.98
CA GLY A 189 0.70 -3.17 -25.18
C GLY A 189 -0.56 -3.21 -26.04
N ILE A 190 -0.58 -4.06 -27.08
CA ILE A 190 -1.78 -4.26 -27.90
C ILE A 190 -2.89 -4.93 -27.08
N VAL A 191 -2.59 -6.02 -26.34
CA VAL A 191 -3.58 -6.66 -25.45
C VAL A 191 -4.19 -5.65 -24.49
N GLU A 192 -3.36 -4.82 -23.84
CA GLU A 192 -3.82 -3.83 -22.86
C GLU A 192 -4.76 -2.78 -23.48
N GLN A 193 -4.44 -2.28 -24.67
CA GLN A 193 -5.31 -1.33 -25.38
C GLN A 193 -6.67 -1.93 -25.73
N LEU A 194 -6.73 -3.24 -26.00
CA LEU A 194 -7.97 -3.95 -26.28
C LEU A 194 -8.75 -4.19 -25.00
N MET A 195 -8.08 -4.58 -23.92
CA MET A 195 -8.70 -4.76 -22.61
C MET A 195 -9.34 -3.47 -22.08
N LEU A 196 -8.83 -2.29 -22.45
CA LEU A 196 -9.44 -0.99 -22.10
C LEU A 196 -10.76 -0.72 -22.82
N LYS A 197 -11.02 -1.40 -23.94
CA LYS A 197 -12.29 -1.30 -24.69
C LYS A 197 -13.33 -2.29 -24.16
N GLU A 198 -12.89 -3.27 -23.37
CA GLU A 198 -13.74 -4.29 -22.78
C GLU A 198 -14.03 -4.01 -21.31
N LYS A 199 -15.21 -4.43 -20.86
CA LYS A 199 -15.60 -4.29 -19.46
C LYS A 199 -14.80 -5.30 -18.62
N PRO A 200 -14.18 -4.87 -17.51
CA PRO A 200 -13.46 -5.77 -16.63
C PRO A 200 -14.33 -6.97 -16.22
N HIS A 201 -13.77 -8.17 -16.36
CA HIS A 201 -14.34 -9.45 -15.91
C HIS A 201 -15.43 -10.04 -16.81
N ASP A 202 -15.82 -9.36 -17.89
CA ASP A 202 -16.64 -9.97 -18.94
C ASP A 202 -15.82 -10.99 -19.76
N GLU A 203 -16.50 -11.87 -20.51
CA GLU A 203 -15.88 -13.01 -21.21
C GLU A 203 -14.74 -12.58 -22.16
N GLU A 204 -14.94 -11.53 -22.96
CA GLU A 204 -13.90 -11.05 -23.87
C GLU A 204 -12.70 -10.42 -23.13
N TRP A 205 -12.94 -9.79 -21.99
CA TRP A 205 -11.87 -9.28 -21.13
C TRP A 205 -11.06 -10.43 -20.51
N GLN A 206 -11.74 -11.51 -20.11
CA GLN A 206 -11.09 -12.71 -19.59
C GLN A 206 -10.29 -13.45 -20.68
N GLU A 207 -10.79 -13.52 -21.91
CA GLU A 207 -10.04 -14.06 -23.05
C GLU A 207 -8.74 -13.27 -23.27
N LEU A 208 -8.81 -11.92 -23.26
CA LEU A 208 -7.63 -11.05 -23.38
C LEU A 208 -6.68 -11.18 -22.19
N ALA A 209 -7.19 -11.29 -20.96
CA ALA A 209 -6.38 -11.53 -19.77
C ALA A 209 -5.63 -12.89 -19.83
N ALA A 210 -6.28 -13.92 -20.37
CA ALA A 210 -5.67 -15.24 -20.59
C ALA A 210 -4.54 -15.20 -21.63
N ILE A 211 -4.62 -14.30 -22.62
CA ILE A 211 -3.56 -14.05 -23.61
C ILE A 211 -2.42 -13.20 -23.02
N LYS A 212 -2.75 -12.20 -22.19
CA LYS A 212 -1.78 -11.29 -21.56
C LYS A 212 -0.77 -12.01 -20.67
N THR A 213 -1.26 -12.95 -19.87
CA THR A 213 -0.48 -13.65 -18.83
C THR A 213 0.78 -14.34 -19.40
N PRO A 214 0.71 -15.22 -20.42
CA PRO A 214 1.90 -15.86 -20.99
C PRO A 214 2.86 -14.86 -21.66
N LEU A 215 2.37 -13.76 -22.24
CA LEU A 215 3.22 -12.73 -22.84
C LEU A 215 4.03 -11.96 -21.79
N LEU A 216 3.38 -11.54 -20.70
CA LEU A 216 4.05 -10.91 -19.55
C LEU A 216 5.11 -11.83 -18.95
N LEU A 217 4.78 -13.11 -18.82
CA LEU A 217 5.68 -14.13 -18.33
C LEU A 217 6.93 -14.27 -19.22
N ASN A 218 6.79 -14.28 -20.54
CA ASN A 218 7.92 -14.35 -21.46
C ASN A 218 8.73 -13.05 -21.52
N TYR A 219 8.07 -11.89 -21.45
CA TYR A 219 8.71 -10.58 -21.30
C TYR A 219 9.57 -10.53 -20.04
N ALA A 220 9.00 -10.90 -18.89
CA ALA A 220 9.71 -10.94 -17.62
C ALA A 220 10.93 -11.87 -17.64
N GLN A 221 10.84 -13.00 -18.34
CA GLN A 221 11.98 -13.89 -18.53
C GLN A 221 13.14 -13.22 -19.28
N CYS A 222 12.84 -12.40 -20.29
CA CYS A 222 13.86 -11.65 -21.02
C CYS A 222 14.50 -10.58 -20.13
N ARG A 223 13.70 -9.86 -19.33
CA ARG A 223 14.20 -8.85 -18.37
C ARG A 223 15.09 -9.45 -17.29
N LEU A 224 14.71 -10.63 -16.76
CA LEU A 224 15.55 -11.39 -15.83
C LEU A 224 16.93 -11.72 -16.42
N ILE A 225 16.98 -12.15 -17.68
CA ILE A 225 18.25 -12.47 -18.37
C ILE A 225 19.08 -11.20 -18.59
N ALA A 226 18.44 -10.06 -18.87
CA ALA A 226 19.08 -8.76 -19.03
C ALA A 226 19.53 -8.12 -17.70
N GLY A 227 19.20 -8.72 -16.54
CA GLY A 227 19.53 -8.18 -15.22
C GLY A 227 18.65 -7.00 -14.78
N ASP A 228 17.55 -6.70 -15.50
CA ASP A 228 16.54 -5.75 -15.00
C ASP A 228 15.49 -6.50 -14.18
N PHE A 229 15.73 -6.51 -12.88
CA PHE A 229 14.88 -7.20 -11.92
C PHE A 229 13.61 -6.42 -11.57
N TYR A 230 13.59 -5.09 -11.72
CA TYR A 230 12.45 -4.25 -11.32
C TYR A 230 11.24 -4.44 -12.24
N ALA A 231 11.46 -4.63 -13.54
CA ALA A 231 10.41 -4.89 -14.52
C ALA A 231 9.66 -6.22 -14.28
N VAL A 232 10.16 -7.08 -13.39
CA VAL A 232 9.66 -8.44 -13.11
C VAL A 232 8.83 -8.50 -11.81
N LEU A 233 8.85 -7.45 -10.98
CA LEU A 233 8.25 -7.46 -9.64
C LEU A 233 6.72 -7.37 -9.64
N ASN A 234 6.11 -6.88 -10.73
CA ASN A 234 4.66 -6.65 -10.84
C ASN A 234 3.87 -7.84 -11.41
N LEU A 235 4.41 -9.07 -11.31
CA LEU A 235 3.73 -10.26 -11.82
C LEU A 235 2.68 -10.81 -10.85
N ASP A 236 1.67 -11.49 -11.40
CA ASP A 236 0.54 -12.06 -10.66
C ASP A 236 1.00 -13.02 -9.54
N PRO A 237 0.67 -12.72 -8.26
CA PRO A 237 1.07 -13.55 -7.12
C PRO A 237 0.38 -14.92 -7.06
N ARG A 238 -0.61 -15.20 -7.92
CA ARG A 238 -1.30 -16.50 -7.97
C ARG A 238 -0.72 -17.47 -9.00
N ASN A 239 0.22 -17.03 -9.82
CA ASN A 239 0.82 -17.84 -10.87
C ASN A 239 2.21 -18.37 -10.45
N VAL A 240 2.38 -19.69 -10.46
CA VAL A 240 3.63 -20.35 -10.04
C VAL A 240 4.87 -19.84 -10.81
N LYS A 241 4.75 -19.64 -12.12
CA LYS A 241 5.86 -19.14 -12.96
C LYS A 241 6.15 -17.67 -12.71
N ALA A 242 5.12 -16.88 -12.36
CA ALA A 242 5.29 -15.49 -11.95
C ALA A 242 6.04 -15.39 -10.63
N LEU A 243 5.58 -16.12 -9.60
CA LEU A 243 6.25 -16.18 -8.29
C LEU A 243 7.70 -16.64 -8.41
N PHE A 244 7.97 -17.69 -9.18
CA PHE A 244 9.33 -18.18 -9.36
C PHE A 244 10.23 -17.13 -10.02
N ARG A 245 9.74 -16.43 -11.05
CA ARG A 245 10.49 -15.36 -11.73
C ARG A 245 10.69 -14.13 -10.84
N ARG A 246 9.67 -13.75 -10.08
CA ARG A 246 9.72 -12.67 -9.09
C ARG A 246 10.71 -12.99 -7.96
N ALA A 247 10.75 -14.23 -7.50
CA ALA A 247 11.75 -14.71 -6.55
C ALA A 247 13.18 -14.58 -7.08
N LYS A 248 13.42 -14.94 -8.35
CA LYS A 248 14.74 -14.74 -9.00
C LYS A 248 15.09 -13.25 -9.16
N ALA A 249 14.10 -12.41 -9.46
CA ALA A 249 14.28 -10.97 -9.52
C ALA A 249 14.66 -10.39 -8.14
N HIS A 250 13.93 -10.74 -7.08
CA HIS A 250 14.27 -10.34 -5.72
C HIS A 250 15.66 -10.85 -5.31
N ALA A 251 16.03 -12.08 -5.68
CA ALA A 251 17.37 -12.61 -5.41
C ALA A 251 18.46 -11.79 -6.13
N GLY A 252 18.26 -11.47 -7.41
CA GLY A 252 19.18 -10.64 -8.21
C GLY A 252 19.25 -9.18 -7.74
N ALA A 253 18.14 -8.63 -7.25
CA ALA A 253 18.04 -7.28 -6.69
C ALA A 253 18.47 -7.18 -5.22
N TRP A 254 19.05 -8.25 -4.65
CA TRP A 254 19.51 -8.30 -3.25
C TRP A 254 18.40 -8.10 -2.20
N ASN A 255 17.22 -8.65 -2.47
CA ASN A 255 16.06 -8.70 -1.57
C ASN A 255 15.81 -10.13 -1.06
N PRO A 256 16.70 -10.71 -0.23
CA PRO A 256 16.71 -12.14 0.08
C PRO A 256 15.46 -12.61 0.85
N THR A 257 14.89 -11.74 1.69
CA THR A 257 13.66 -12.03 2.45
C THR A 257 12.47 -12.21 1.52
N GLN A 258 12.28 -11.30 0.57
CA GLN A 258 11.19 -11.39 -0.41
C GLN A 258 11.43 -12.51 -1.42
N ALA A 259 12.67 -12.72 -1.86
CA ALA A 259 13.04 -13.85 -2.71
C ALA A 259 12.69 -15.20 -2.06
N ARG A 260 13.02 -15.37 -0.77
CA ARG A 260 12.69 -16.58 0.00
C ARG A 260 11.18 -16.79 0.10
N ARG A 261 10.42 -15.73 0.39
CA ARG A 261 8.96 -15.79 0.47
C ARG A 261 8.34 -16.28 -0.84
N ASP A 262 8.70 -15.64 -1.96
CA ASP A 262 8.14 -16.01 -3.27
C ASP A 262 8.54 -17.42 -3.72
N PHE A 263 9.75 -17.88 -3.39
CA PHE A 263 10.16 -19.26 -3.65
C PHE A 263 9.36 -20.29 -2.85
N LEU A 264 9.03 -19.98 -1.58
CA LEU A 264 8.20 -20.84 -0.75
C LEU A 264 6.74 -20.82 -1.19
N ASP A 265 6.21 -19.67 -1.61
CA ASP A 265 4.86 -19.54 -2.15
C ASP A 265 4.73 -20.31 -3.48
N ALA A 266 5.75 -20.24 -4.35
CA ALA A 266 5.80 -21.04 -5.58
C ALA A 266 5.84 -22.55 -5.29
N LEU A 267 6.57 -22.98 -4.25
CA LEU A 267 6.65 -24.37 -3.82
C LEU A 267 5.35 -24.88 -3.19
N ALA A 268 4.62 -24.01 -2.48
CA ALA A 268 3.32 -24.33 -1.89
C ALA A 268 2.26 -24.60 -2.97
N LEU A 269 2.36 -23.89 -4.11
CA LEU A 269 1.47 -24.07 -5.26
C LEU A 269 1.89 -25.23 -6.18
N ASP A 270 3.19 -25.50 -6.32
CA ASP A 270 3.71 -26.62 -7.12
C ASP A 270 4.85 -27.34 -6.39
N GLY A 271 4.50 -28.46 -5.74
CA GLY A 271 5.44 -29.29 -5.00
C GLY A 271 6.55 -29.94 -5.83
N SER A 272 6.42 -29.97 -7.17
CA SER A 272 7.46 -30.52 -8.05
C SER A 272 8.73 -29.66 -8.09
N LEU A 273 8.62 -28.38 -7.71
CA LEU A 273 9.71 -27.42 -7.69
C LEU A 273 10.67 -27.57 -6.51
N LYS A 274 10.41 -28.51 -5.58
CA LYS A 274 11.15 -28.69 -4.32
C LYS A 274 12.67 -28.68 -4.49
N THR A 275 13.19 -29.44 -5.45
CA THR A 275 14.63 -29.56 -5.68
C THR A 275 15.23 -28.24 -6.20
N THR A 276 14.54 -27.59 -7.14
CA THR A 276 14.99 -26.32 -7.74
C THR A 276 14.93 -25.18 -6.73
N VAL A 277 13.82 -25.05 -6.00
CA VAL A 277 13.64 -24.04 -4.95
C VAL A 277 14.68 -24.21 -3.84
N SER A 278 14.93 -25.45 -3.38
CA SER A 278 15.94 -25.70 -2.34
C SER A 278 17.35 -25.28 -2.79
N LYS A 279 17.68 -25.45 -4.08
CA LYS A 279 18.96 -25.01 -4.64
C LYS A 279 19.08 -23.48 -4.66
N GLU A 280 18.04 -22.78 -5.09
CA GLU A 280 18.03 -21.31 -5.14
C GLU A 280 18.05 -20.69 -3.74
N LEU A 281 17.29 -21.25 -2.78
CA LEU A 281 17.32 -20.82 -1.38
C LEU A 281 18.70 -20.98 -0.75
N LYS A 282 19.37 -22.11 -1.04
CA LYS A 282 20.75 -22.33 -0.58
C LYS A 282 21.72 -21.32 -1.20
N ALA A 283 21.58 -21.01 -2.49
CA ALA A 283 22.41 -20.00 -3.15
C ALA A 283 22.24 -18.60 -2.52
N ILE A 284 21.01 -18.24 -2.11
CA ILE A 284 20.74 -16.99 -1.37
C ILE A 284 21.43 -17.01 0.00
N GLU A 285 21.35 -18.13 0.75
CA GLU A 285 22.02 -18.27 2.05
C GLU A 285 23.55 -18.16 1.93
N ASP A 286 24.13 -18.85 0.95
CA ASP A 286 25.58 -18.84 0.69
C ASP A 286 26.06 -17.42 0.31
N GLN A 287 25.29 -16.70 -0.51
CA GLN A 287 25.58 -15.30 -0.86
C GLN A 287 25.47 -14.35 0.34
N GLN A 288 24.46 -14.51 1.18
CA GLN A 288 24.29 -13.72 2.40
C GLN A 288 25.44 -13.94 3.39
N GLN A 289 25.87 -15.19 3.57
CA GLN A 289 27.02 -15.51 4.43
C GLN A 289 28.31 -14.89 3.90
N ALA A 290 28.61 -15.03 2.61
CA ALA A 290 29.82 -14.45 2.00
C ALA A 290 29.90 -12.92 2.17
N ARG A 291 28.76 -12.22 2.08
CA ARG A 291 28.72 -10.77 2.28
C ARG A 291 28.95 -10.36 3.73
N ASN A 292 28.41 -11.11 4.69
CA ASN A 292 28.63 -10.88 6.12
C ASN A 292 30.11 -11.03 6.52
N TYR A 293 30.88 -11.86 5.80
CA TYR A 293 32.33 -11.98 5.99
C TYR A 293 33.12 -10.79 5.41
N LEU A 294 32.64 -10.19 4.31
CA LEU A 294 33.29 -9.05 3.64
C LEU A 294 32.99 -7.68 4.30
N SER A 295 31.97 -7.60 5.16
CA SER A 295 31.57 -6.37 5.85
C SER A 295 32.24 -6.14 7.21
N LEU A 296 33.24 -6.94 7.60
CA LEU A 296 33.99 -6.78 8.86
C LEU A 296 35.17 -5.79 8.70
N PRO A 297 35.40 -4.86 9.64
CA PRO A 297 36.57 -3.97 9.61
C PRO A 297 37.91 -4.77 9.62
N PRO A 298 38.99 -4.27 8.99
CA PRO A 298 40.25 -5.01 8.84
C PRO A 298 40.92 -5.43 10.17
N ILE A 299 40.58 -4.79 11.29
CA ILE A 299 41.08 -5.13 12.64
C ILE A 299 40.38 -6.37 13.23
N LEU A 300 39.15 -6.68 12.80
CA LEU A 300 38.38 -7.86 13.24
C LEU A 300 38.73 -9.13 12.45
N SER A 301 39.32 -9.00 11.26
CA SER A 301 39.75 -10.15 10.44
C SER A 301 40.82 -11.01 11.13
N LEU A 302 41.77 -10.38 11.84
CA LEU A 302 42.86 -11.06 12.56
C LEU A 302 42.46 -11.56 13.95
N THR A 303 41.52 -10.92 14.65
CA THR A 303 41.10 -11.32 16.01
C THR A 303 40.03 -12.40 15.98
N VAL A 304 39.12 -12.41 14.99
CA VAL A 304 38.09 -13.44 14.85
C VAL A 304 38.68 -14.78 14.39
N THR A 305 39.74 -14.77 13.57
CA THR A 305 40.48 -15.99 13.22
C THR A 305 41.26 -16.53 14.41
N PHE A 306 41.87 -15.68 15.26
CA PHE A 306 42.63 -16.13 16.44
C PHE A 306 41.72 -16.62 17.58
N ALA A 307 40.58 -15.96 17.82
CA ALA A 307 39.62 -16.35 18.85
C ALA A 307 38.87 -17.64 18.49
N HIS A 308 38.47 -17.83 17.22
CA HIS A 308 37.92 -19.11 16.79
C HIS A 308 38.96 -20.24 16.87
N PHE A 309 40.23 -19.97 16.55
CA PHE A 309 41.30 -20.96 16.67
C PHE A 309 41.58 -21.36 18.12
N LEU A 310 41.56 -20.40 19.06
CA LEU A 310 41.70 -20.64 20.50
C LEU A 310 40.50 -21.38 21.11
N VAL A 311 39.27 -21.04 20.72
CA VAL A 311 38.07 -21.76 21.17
C VAL A 311 38.03 -23.17 20.59
N LEU A 312 38.47 -23.38 19.35
CA LEU A 312 38.60 -24.72 18.76
C LEU A 312 39.70 -25.53 19.45
N LEU A 313 40.85 -24.92 19.76
CA LEU A 313 41.96 -25.58 20.49
C LEU A 313 41.59 -25.94 21.92
N CYS A 314 40.92 -25.04 22.66
CA CYS A 314 40.42 -25.32 24.01
C CYS A 314 39.32 -26.41 23.99
N SER A 315 38.46 -26.41 22.96
CA SER A 315 37.41 -27.43 22.80
C SER A 315 37.97 -28.79 22.36
N LEU A 316 39.01 -28.82 21.53
CA LEU A 316 39.71 -30.03 21.12
C LEU A 316 40.58 -30.61 22.25
N ALA A 317 41.23 -29.75 23.05
CA ALA A 317 42.00 -30.17 24.22
C ALA A 317 41.10 -30.79 25.32
N ASN A 318 39.96 -30.17 25.62
CA ASN A 318 38.99 -30.74 26.56
C ASN A 318 38.28 -32.00 26.03
N ALA A 319 38.06 -32.10 24.71
CA ALA A 319 37.44 -33.29 24.11
C ALA A 319 38.38 -34.51 24.09
N PHE A 320 39.71 -34.30 23.98
CA PHE A 320 40.71 -35.37 24.07
C PHE A 320 40.91 -35.89 25.50
N LEU A 321 40.84 -35.01 26.50
CA LEU A 321 40.93 -35.40 27.92
C LEU A 321 39.69 -36.18 28.41
N CYS A 322 38.53 -36.01 27.78
CA CYS A 322 37.26 -36.67 28.15
C CYS A 322 36.79 -37.77 27.17
N GLY A 323 37.58 -38.13 26.15
CA GLY A 323 37.31 -39.31 25.30
C GLY A 323 36.11 -39.22 24.35
N TRP A 324 35.70 -38.03 23.91
CA TRP A 324 34.56 -37.87 23.00
C TRP A 324 34.95 -38.08 21.53
N THR A 325 34.16 -38.86 20.78
CA THR A 325 34.37 -39.03 19.33
C THR A 325 33.84 -37.82 18.53
N LEU A 326 34.52 -37.46 17.44
CA LEU A 326 34.22 -36.30 16.57
C LEU A 326 32.73 -36.23 16.14
N LYS A 327 32.08 -37.38 15.94
CA LYS A 327 30.65 -37.50 15.63
C LYS A 327 29.71 -37.02 16.76
N LYS A 328 30.10 -37.15 18.03
CA LYS A 328 29.29 -36.65 19.17
C LYS A 328 29.39 -35.13 19.31
N LEU A 329 30.57 -34.56 19.05
CA LEU A 329 30.79 -33.11 19.08
C LEU A 329 29.98 -32.39 17.97
N LEU A 330 30.00 -32.94 16.74
CA LEU A 330 29.23 -32.43 15.61
C LEU A 330 27.71 -32.47 15.84
N ARG A 331 27.20 -33.50 16.55
CA ARG A 331 25.78 -33.60 16.90
C ARG A 331 25.36 -32.60 17.98
N ALA A 332 26.25 -32.23 18.90
CA ALA A 332 25.98 -31.21 19.90
C ALA A 332 25.93 -29.80 19.27
N LEU A 333 26.86 -29.49 18.36
CA LEU A 333 26.86 -28.23 17.61
C LEU A 333 25.65 -28.12 16.67
N GLN A 334 25.26 -29.20 15.97
CA GLN A 334 24.03 -29.21 15.15
C GLN A 334 22.72 -29.06 15.94
N ARG A 335 22.72 -29.32 17.26
CA ARG A 335 21.56 -29.04 18.13
C ARG A 335 21.49 -27.59 18.57
N ALA A 336 22.63 -26.90 18.69
CA ALA A 336 22.70 -25.49 19.06
C ALA A 336 22.36 -24.54 17.89
N SER A 337 22.42 -25.01 16.63
CA SER A 337 22.23 -24.18 15.42
C SER A 337 20.89 -24.36 14.71
N ARG A 338 19.89 -25.02 15.31
CA ARG A 338 18.55 -25.13 14.71
C ARG A 338 17.72 -23.87 14.99
N PRO A 339 17.03 -23.29 13.99
CA PRO A 339 15.99 -22.31 14.28
C PRO A 339 14.90 -22.97 15.14
N VAL A 340 14.41 -22.24 16.15
CA VAL A 340 13.29 -22.67 16.97
C VAL A 340 12.05 -22.71 16.09
N VAL A 341 11.75 -23.88 15.53
CA VAL A 341 10.46 -24.17 14.91
C VAL A 341 9.56 -24.62 16.05
N ASN A 342 8.58 -23.79 16.42
CA ASN A 342 7.60 -24.14 17.43
C ASN A 342 6.86 -25.42 16.99
N PRO A 343 6.76 -26.45 17.86
CA PRO A 343 6.07 -27.68 17.52
C PRO A 343 4.57 -27.42 17.27
N PRO A 344 3.91 -28.22 16.41
CA PRO A 344 2.47 -28.11 16.19
C PRO A 344 1.73 -28.40 17.50
N GLY A 345 1.11 -27.37 18.07
CA GLY A 345 0.43 -27.43 19.37
C GLY A 345 0.97 -26.47 20.45
N TYR A 346 1.97 -25.63 20.16
CA TYR A 346 2.38 -24.57 21.08
C TYR A 346 1.29 -23.50 21.17
N GLN A 347 0.44 -23.56 22.20
CA GLN A 347 -0.36 -22.40 22.58
C GLN A 347 0.61 -21.30 22.99
N LEU A 348 0.57 -20.16 22.30
CA LEU A 348 1.26 -18.95 22.75
C LEU A 348 0.84 -18.71 24.20
N ALA A 349 1.82 -18.64 25.10
CA ALA A 349 1.54 -18.33 26.50
C ALA A 349 0.75 -17.01 26.52
N LYS A 350 -0.45 -17.05 27.09
CA LYS A 350 -1.27 -15.84 27.20
C LYS A 350 -0.55 -14.86 28.13
N PRO A 351 -0.50 -13.57 27.77
CA PRO A 351 0.13 -12.56 28.62
C PRO A 351 -0.54 -12.58 29.99
N GLN A 352 0.27 -12.51 31.05
CA GLN A 352 -0.21 -12.53 32.43
C GLN A 352 -0.24 -11.12 33.00
N HIS A 353 -1.27 -10.81 33.79
CA HIS A 353 -1.37 -9.54 34.48
C HIS A 353 -0.31 -9.46 35.60
N ILE A 354 0.45 -8.37 35.70
CA ILE A 354 1.58 -8.28 36.65
C ILE A 354 1.18 -8.43 38.12
N LEU A 355 -0.02 -7.94 38.50
CA LEU A 355 -0.57 -8.13 39.85
C LEU A 355 -0.96 -9.59 40.17
N GLN A 356 -1.09 -10.46 39.16
CA GLN A 356 -1.40 -11.88 39.34
C GLN A 356 -0.15 -12.75 39.44
N LEU A 357 1.05 -12.15 39.37
CA LEU A 357 2.30 -12.86 39.55
C LEU A 357 2.48 -13.28 41.02
N SER A 358 2.87 -14.54 41.25
CA SER A 358 3.32 -15.00 42.56
C SER A 358 4.52 -14.19 43.05
N GLU A 359 4.83 -14.26 44.35
CA GLU A 359 5.94 -13.50 44.91
C GLU A 359 7.28 -13.84 44.25
N GLU A 360 7.53 -15.11 43.95
CA GLU A 360 8.71 -15.57 43.22
C GLU A 360 8.75 -15.02 41.78
N GLN A 361 7.62 -15.10 41.07
CA GLN A 361 7.50 -14.54 39.71
C GLN A 361 7.69 -13.01 39.70
N ARG A 362 7.18 -12.29 40.71
CA ARG A 362 7.39 -10.84 40.84
C ARG A 362 8.86 -10.50 41.03
N ARG A 363 9.56 -11.20 41.93
CA ARG A 363 11.00 -11.00 42.14
C ARG A 363 11.79 -11.31 40.87
N SER A 364 11.42 -12.39 40.16
CA SER A 364 12.05 -12.76 38.89
C SER A 364 11.83 -11.70 37.81
N PHE A 365 10.59 -11.23 37.63
CA PHE A 365 10.24 -10.17 36.69
C PHE A 365 11.02 -8.88 36.98
N VAL A 366 11.00 -8.39 38.22
CA VAL A 366 11.73 -7.17 38.58
C VAL A 366 13.25 -7.34 38.43
N GLY A 367 13.78 -8.54 38.65
CA GLY A 367 15.20 -8.86 38.48
C GLY A 367 15.65 -9.08 37.03
N SER A 368 14.71 -9.24 36.09
CA SER A 368 15.05 -9.63 34.71
C SER A 368 15.51 -8.48 33.82
N PHE A 369 15.26 -7.23 34.21
CA PHE A 369 15.59 -6.03 33.43
C PHE A 369 16.29 -4.96 34.28
N ASP A 370 17.13 -4.13 33.66
CA ASP A 370 17.82 -2.98 34.30
C ASP A 370 17.37 -1.64 33.76
N ARG A 371 16.86 -1.62 32.53
CA ARG A 371 16.43 -0.41 31.83
C ARG A 371 14.98 -0.53 31.42
N VAL A 372 14.26 0.57 31.54
CA VAL A 372 12.88 0.73 31.08
C VAL A 372 12.87 1.76 29.97
N LEU A 373 12.38 1.36 28.80
CA LEU A 373 11.98 2.26 27.73
C LEU A 373 10.47 2.40 27.82
N SER A 374 9.97 3.61 28.03
CA SER A 374 8.54 3.82 28.22
C SER A 374 7.96 4.75 27.19
N ASP A 375 6.79 4.40 26.65
CA ASP A 375 5.98 5.38 25.94
C ASP A 375 5.48 6.49 26.88
N ILE A 376 5.06 7.59 26.28
CA ILE A 376 4.56 8.78 26.94
C ILE A 376 3.04 8.86 26.80
N ASP A 377 2.55 8.98 25.58
CA ASP A 377 1.13 9.14 25.31
C ASP A 377 0.41 7.81 25.54
N GLY A 378 -0.71 7.82 26.25
CA GLY A 378 -1.43 6.62 26.70
C GLY A 378 -0.84 5.90 27.91
N VAL A 379 0.40 6.24 28.32
CA VAL A 379 1.07 5.65 29.50
C VAL A 379 1.16 6.64 30.66
N LEU A 380 1.67 7.85 30.43
CA LEU A 380 1.77 8.91 31.45
C LEU A 380 0.51 9.75 31.50
N TRP A 381 -0.02 10.08 30.33
CA TRP A 381 -1.22 10.87 30.13
C TRP A 381 -1.91 10.45 28.86
N THR A 382 -3.18 10.83 28.75
CA THR A 382 -3.93 10.80 27.50
C THR A 382 -4.10 12.24 27.00
N LEU A 383 -4.79 12.43 25.87
CA LEU A 383 -5.17 13.78 25.42
C LEU A 383 -6.07 14.52 26.43
N GLU A 384 -6.83 13.78 27.25
CA GLU A 384 -7.88 14.36 28.10
C GLU A 384 -7.42 14.55 29.55
N HIS A 385 -6.54 13.70 30.07
CA HIS A 385 -6.14 13.70 31.48
C HIS A 385 -4.83 12.95 31.73
N ASP A 386 -4.16 13.28 32.83
CA ASP A 386 -3.04 12.51 33.36
C ASP A 386 -3.52 11.14 33.88
N VAL A 387 -2.74 10.09 33.61
CA VAL A 387 -3.07 8.76 34.13
C VAL A 387 -2.77 8.73 35.64
N PRO A 388 -3.74 8.37 36.49
CA PRO A 388 -3.56 8.46 37.94
C PRO A 388 -2.39 7.62 38.45
N ARG A 389 -1.62 8.19 39.39
CA ARG A 389 -0.54 7.50 40.13
C ARG A 389 0.60 6.92 39.28
N VAL A 390 0.74 7.32 38.02
CA VAL A 390 1.83 6.84 37.16
C VAL A 390 3.22 7.22 37.69
N ALA A 391 3.34 8.41 38.30
CA ALA A 391 4.57 8.85 38.94
C ALA A 391 5.06 7.88 40.03
N ASP A 392 4.16 7.25 40.78
CA ASP A 392 4.51 6.25 41.81
C ASP A 392 5.26 5.07 41.18
N GLY A 393 4.80 4.62 40.00
CA GLY A 393 5.39 3.50 39.27
C GLY A 393 6.82 3.77 38.82
N TYR A 394 7.06 4.93 38.21
CA TYR A 394 8.40 5.33 37.78
C TYR A 394 9.33 5.58 38.97
N ALA A 395 8.86 6.26 40.01
CA ALA A 395 9.64 6.45 41.23
C ALA A 395 10.04 5.11 41.87
N ALA A 396 9.19 4.09 41.79
CA ALA A 396 9.48 2.76 42.31
C ALA A 396 10.54 2.03 41.49
N LEU A 397 10.50 2.17 40.17
CA LEU A 397 11.54 1.67 39.28
C LEU A 397 12.89 2.35 39.56
N GLU A 398 12.93 3.67 39.70
CA GLU A 398 14.18 4.38 40.01
C GLU A 398 14.75 3.98 41.37
N ARG A 399 13.91 3.86 42.42
CA ARG A 399 14.35 3.41 43.75
C ARG A 399 14.93 1.99 43.75
N THR A 400 14.53 1.16 42.80
CA THR A 400 15.10 -0.19 42.62
C THR A 400 16.31 -0.21 41.69
N GLY A 401 16.85 0.96 41.34
CA GLY A 401 18.06 1.13 40.54
C GLY A 401 17.82 0.97 39.03
N LYS A 402 16.57 0.99 38.56
CA LYS A 402 16.27 0.89 37.13
C LYS A 402 16.54 2.22 36.44
N GLN A 403 17.08 2.14 35.22
CA GLN A 403 17.35 3.30 34.38
C GLN A 403 16.13 3.59 33.51
N LEU A 404 15.62 4.83 33.54
CA LEU A 404 14.45 5.23 32.77
C LEU A 404 14.84 5.97 31.48
N THR A 405 14.07 5.76 30.43
CA THR A 405 14.16 6.47 29.16
C THR A 405 12.77 6.48 28.54
N PHE A 406 12.38 7.61 27.96
CA PHE A 406 11.08 7.76 27.31
C PHE A 406 11.22 7.71 25.79
N VAL A 407 10.28 7.06 25.10
CA VAL A 407 10.28 6.86 23.65
C VAL A 407 8.89 7.15 23.10
N THR A 408 8.73 8.26 22.38
CA THR A 408 7.45 8.71 21.84
C THR A 408 7.44 8.68 20.31
N ASN A 409 6.26 8.45 19.72
CA ASN A 409 6.00 8.69 18.30
C ASN A 409 5.28 10.04 18.05
N ASN A 410 5.08 10.87 19.08
CA ASN A 410 4.34 12.11 18.94
C ASN A 410 5.21 13.23 18.35
N SER A 411 5.25 13.28 17.03
CA SER A 411 6.06 14.20 16.23
C SER A 411 5.59 15.67 16.18
N VAL A 412 4.47 15.99 16.83
CA VAL A 412 3.84 17.32 16.79
C VAL A 412 4.23 18.16 18.00
N ARG A 413 4.45 17.52 19.16
CA ARG A 413 4.91 18.20 20.37
C ARG A 413 6.42 18.46 20.29
N THR A 414 6.86 19.59 20.81
CA THR A 414 8.31 19.85 20.91
C THR A 414 8.92 19.03 22.05
N VAL A 415 10.22 18.77 21.98
CA VAL A 415 10.93 18.01 23.01
C VAL A 415 10.83 18.69 24.39
N GLU A 416 10.78 20.02 24.42
CA GLU A 416 10.62 20.84 25.63
C GLU A 416 9.22 20.73 26.25
N GLN A 417 8.23 20.31 25.47
CA GLN A 417 6.87 20.03 25.94
C GLN A 417 6.73 18.61 26.49
N CYS A 418 7.76 17.78 26.39
CA CYS A 418 7.79 16.43 26.92
C CYS A 418 8.46 16.36 28.30
N VAL A 419 8.24 15.26 29.02
CA VAL A 419 8.90 15.01 30.31
C VAL A 419 10.39 14.78 30.09
N LEU A 420 11.24 15.46 30.87
CA LEU A 420 12.69 15.26 30.95
C LEU A 420 13.40 15.23 29.57
N PRO A 421 13.67 16.40 28.97
CA PRO A 421 14.25 16.54 27.63
C PRO A 421 15.55 15.74 27.37
N GLU A 422 16.31 15.44 28.43
CA GLU A 422 17.58 14.69 28.33
C GLU A 422 17.38 13.16 28.24
N GLN A 423 16.17 12.67 28.49
CA GLN A 423 15.87 11.23 28.60
C GLN A 423 14.84 10.76 27.56
N ILE A 424 14.58 11.54 26.51
CA ILE A 424 13.55 11.27 25.51
C ILE A 424 14.10 10.97 24.12
N TRP A 425 13.52 9.94 23.50
CA TRP A 425 13.67 9.64 22.08
C TRP A 425 12.41 10.07 21.35
N HIS A 426 12.56 11.15 20.58
CA HIS A 426 11.54 11.74 19.72
C HIS A 426 11.93 11.52 18.25
N PRO A 427 10.99 11.28 17.31
CA PRO A 427 11.34 10.88 15.94
C PRO A 427 12.28 11.88 15.24
N ALA A 428 12.08 13.19 15.40
CA ALA A 428 12.99 14.20 14.84
C ALA A 428 14.43 14.08 15.37
N GLN A 429 14.59 13.81 16.68
CA GLN A 429 15.89 13.67 17.33
C GLN A 429 16.56 12.35 16.91
N SER A 430 15.78 11.27 16.79
CA SER A 430 16.24 9.98 16.28
C SER A 430 16.79 10.10 14.85
N ILE A 431 16.09 10.84 13.98
CA ILE A 431 16.57 11.15 12.62
C ILE A 431 17.86 11.96 12.66
N VAL A 432 17.94 13.02 13.47
CA VAL A 432 19.19 13.79 13.63
C VAL A 432 20.36 12.91 14.09
N ASN A 433 20.14 12.06 15.08
CA ASN A 433 21.15 11.15 15.60
C ASN A 433 21.62 10.17 14.51
N TYR A 434 20.68 9.55 13.79
CA TYR A 434 20.98 8.65 12.68
C TYR A 434 21.81 9.34 11.59
N LEU A 435 21.36 10.51 11.12
CA LEU A 435 22.04 11.28 10.08
C LEU A 435 23.48 11.66 10.50
N ARG A 436 23.71 11.96 11.78
CA ARG A 436 25.05 12.18 12.33
C ARG A 436 25.89 10.91 12.33
N CYS A 437 25.34 9.78 12.76
CA CYS A 437 26.04 8.49 12.76
C CYS A 437 26.56 8.11 11.37
N ILE A 438 25.75 8.32 10.33
CA ILE A 438 26.15 8.04 8.95
C ILE A 438 26.94 9.19 8.29
N SER A 439 27.26 10.25 9.05
CA SER A 439 27.93 11.46 8.54
C SER A 439 27.25 12.02 7.29
N PHE A 440 25.92 12.09 7.30
CA PHE A 440 25.12 12.47 6.15
C PHE A 440 25.50 13.85 5.61
N GLN A 441 25.67 13.94 4.29
CA GLN A 441 25.91 15.17 3.56
C GLN A 441 24.99 15.21 2.34
N GLY A 442 24.22 16.30 2.20
CA GLY A 442 23.30 16.51 1.08
C GLY A 442 22.03 17.24 1.49
N LEU A 443 21.19 17.51 0.50
CA LEU A 443 19.90 18.15 0.69
C LEU A 443 18.85 17.11 1.11
N ILE A 444 18.04 17.45 2.11
CA ILE A 444 16.93 16.61 2.59
C ILE A 444 15.61 17.21 2.11
N TYR A 445 14.83 16.45 1.38
CA TYR A 445 13.43 16.81 1.13
C TYR A 445 12.57 16.29 2.27
N ILE A 446 11.83 17.17 2.94
CA ILE A 446 11.14 16.85 4.19
C ILE A 446 9.64 17.17 4.13
N ILE A 447 8.84 16.15 4.43
CA ILE A 447 7.39 16.21 4.64
C ILE A 447 7.16 15.98 6.13
N ALA A 448 7.08 17.06 6.91
CA ALA A 448 6.89 17.00 8.36
C ALA A 448 6.36 18.35 8.90
N SER A 449 6.01 18.38 10.18
CA SER A 449 5.57 19.57 10.91
C SER A 449 6.70 20.62 10.99
N GLN A 450 6.33 21.89 11.21
CA GLN A 450 7.35 22.95 11.37
C GLN A 450 8.27 22.75 12.59
N PRO A 451 7.76 22.34 13.77
CA PRO A 451 8.63 21.98 14.89
C PRO A 451 9.65 20.90 14.56
N PHE A 452 9.22 19.86 13.83
CA PHE A 452 10.11 18.79 13.38
C PHE A 452 11.21 19.31 12.47
N LYS A 453 10.86 20.15 11.50
CA LYS A 453 11.81 20.79 10.59
C LYS A 453 12.81 21.68 11.34
N ALA A 454 12.38 22.40 12.38
CA ALA A 454 13.25 23.25 13.19
C ALA A 454 14.37 22.43 13.84
N VAL A 455 14.06 21.28 14.45
CA VAL A 455 15.06 20.37 15.06
C VAL A 455 16.16 19.97 14.08
N LEU A 456 15.80 19.62 12.84
CA LEU A 456 16.80 19.25 11.83
C LEU A 456 17.61 20.45 11.34
N ARG A 457 17.00 21.64 11.21
CA ARG A 457 17.72 22.87 10.83
C ARG A 457 18.71 23.29 11.91
N ASP A 458 18.30 23.25 13.18
CA ASP A 458 19.15 23.59 14.34
C ASP A 458 20.31 22.60 14.49
N ALA A 459 20.11 21.35 14.06
CA ALA A 459 21.17 20.35 13.96
C ALA A 459 22.14 20.58 12.78
N GLY A 460 21.88 21.56 11.91
CA GLY A 460 22.73 21.96 10.78
C GLY A 460 22.38 21.33 9.43
N PHE A 461 21.25 20.65 9.30
CA PHE A 461 20.85 20.02 8.03
C PHE A 461 20.15 20.99 7.08
N GLN A 462 20.46 20.86 5.79
CA GLN A 462 19.80 21.62 4.74
C GLN A 462 18.50 20.93 4.32
N LEU A 463 17.40 21.67 4.42
CA LEU A 463 16.05 21.15 4.18
C LEU A 463 15.40 21.83 2.97
N LEU A 464 14.69 21.05 2.18
CA LEU A 464 13.77 21.47 1.13
C LEU A 464 12.37 20.96 1.48
N ASP A 465 11.34 21.80 1.40
CA ASP A 465 9.95 21.40 1.58
C ASP A 465 9.02 22.03 0.52
N GLY A 466 7.72 21.79 0.66
CA GLY A 466 6.71 22.22 -0.31
C GLY A 466 6.65 21.35 -1.58
N PRO A 467 5.90 21.73 -2.62
CA PRO A 467 5.20 23.01 -2.76
C PRO A 467 4.09 23.18 -1.72
N ASN A 468 3.86 24.41 -1.28
CA ASN A 468 2.77 24.78 -0.37
C ASN A 468 1.74 25.69 -1.05
N GLU A 469 2.05 26.20 -2.25
CA GLU A 469 1.13 26.96 -3.08
C GLU A 469 0.03 26.11 -3.71
N PHE A 470 -1.04 26.78 -4.13
CA PHE A 470 -2.06 26.19 -4.99
C PHE A 470 -1.46 25.88 -6.37
N ILE A 471 -1.70 24.65 -6.86
CA ILE A 471 -1.23 24.19 -8.16
C ILE A 471 -2.44 23.99 -9.06
N GLU A 472 -2.47 24.69 -10.19
CA GLU A 472 -3.50 24.50 -11.21
C GLU A 472 -3.52 23.05 -11.70
N GLU A 473 -4.72 22.50 -11.94
CA GLU A 473 -4.94 21.09 -12.26
C GLU A 473 -4.61 20.74 -13.72
N ASN A 474 -3.36 20.98 -14.13
CA ASN A 474 -2.83 20.54 -15.41
C ASN A 474 -1.39 20.02 -15.26
N TYR A 475 -0.97 19.16 -16.20
CA TYR A 475 0.34 18.50 -16.13
C TYR A 475 1.52 19.48 -16.20
N GLU A 476 1.37 20.61 -16.89
CA GLU A 476 2.44 21.60 -17.04
C GLU A 476 2.68 22.33 -15.71
N SER A 477 1.61 22.83 -15.09
CA SER A 477 1.65 23.47 -13.77
C SER A 477 2.14 22.47 -12.72
N LEU A 478 1.64 21.24 -12.69
CA LEU A 478 2.14 20.21 -11.77
C LEU A 478 3.64 19.93 -11.97
N ALA A 479 4.08 19.71 -13.21
CA ALA A 479 5.46 19.38 -13.53
C ALA A 479 6.45 20.46 -13.05
N LYS A 480 6.09 21.74 -13.16
CA LYS A 480 6.91 22.87 -12.68
C LYS A 480 7.22 22.80 -11.17
N HIS A 481 6.31 22.24 -10.38
CA HIS A 481 6.43 22.20 -8.92
C HIS A 481 7.05 20.90 -8.40
N ILE A 482 6.85 19.78 -9.10
CA ILE A 482 7.34 18.46 -8.65
C ILE A 482 8.68 18.07 -9.28
N PHE A 483 9.08 18.70 -10.38
CA PHE A 483 10.31 18.37 -11.11
C PHE A 483 11.29 19.56 -11.18
N ASP A 484 11.88 19.88 -10.03
CA ASP A 484 12.82 20.99 -9.87
C ASP A 484 14.30 20.58 -10.01
N ARG A 485 14.59 19.26 -10.05
CA ARG A 485 15.92 18.66 -10.18
C ARG A 485 16.89 19.02 -9.07
N GLN A 486 16.40 19.31 -7.86
CA GLN A 486 17.28 19.54 -6.72
C GLN A 486 18.08 18.26 -6.37
N PRO A 487 19.34 18.37 -5.91
CA PRO A 487 20.20 17.23 -5.62
C PRO A 487 19.87 16.59 -4.24
N VAL A 488 18.61 16.19 -4.06
CA VAL A 488 18.11 15.61 -2.82
C VAL A 488 18.70 14.22 -2.61
N ARG A 489 19.28 14.01 -1.44
CA ARG A 489 19.92 12.75 -1.03
C ARG A 489 19.15 11.98 0.04
N ALA A 490 18.15 12.59 0.65
CA ALA A 490 17.24 11.91 1.56
C ALA A 490 15.83 12.52 1.45
N VAL A 491 14.82 11.66 1.49
CA VAL A 491 13.43 12.02 1.71
C VAL A 491 13.05 11.61 3.13
N VAL A 492 12.61 12.58 3.93
CA VAL A 492 12.08 12.36 5.29
C VAL A 492 10.57 12.57 5.26
N ILE A 493 9.82 11.61 5.79
CA ILE A 493 8.36 11.72 5.95
C ILE A 493 7.93 11.45 7.39
N ASP A 494 7.08 12.34 7.89
CA ASP A 494 6.39 12.28 9.17
C ASP A 494 5.08 13.09 9.07
N VAL A 495 4.42 13.40 10.19
CA VAL A 495 3.19 14.17 10.29
C VAL A 495 3.34 15.55 9.63
N ASP A 496 2.61 15.78 8.55
CA ASP A 496 2.39 17.10 7.94
C ASP A 496 0.87 17.30 7.76
N PHE A 497 0.27 18.18 8.57
CA PHE A 497 -1.16 18.49 8.46
C PHE A 497 -1.55 19.19 7.15
N ASN A 498 -0.56 19.72 6.41
CA ASN A 498 -0.74 20.32 5.09
C ASN A 498 -0.16 19.41 4.00
N LEU A 499 -0.15 18.10 4.22
CA LEU A 499 0.26 17.13 3.21
C LEU A 499 -0.61 17.28 1.96
N SER A 500 0.04 17.37 0.81
CA SER A 500 -0.62 17.50 -0.50
C SER A 500 -0.08 16.44 -1.46
N SER A 501 -0.88 16.05 -2.45
CA SER A 501 -0.45 15.12 -3.51
C SER A 501 0.84 15.59 -4.21
N PRO A 502 1.02 16.87 -4.57
CA PRO A 502 2.27 17.38 -5.14
C PRO A 502 3.51 17.14 -4.26
N LYS A 503 3.38 17.23 -2.92
CA LYS A 503 4.49 16.94 -2.01
C LYS A 503 4.93 15.47 -2.11
N LEU A 504 3.98 14.53 -2.14
CA LEU A 504 4.25 13.10 -2.28
C LEU A 504 4.82 12.77 -3.66
N LEU A 505 4.28 13.36 -4.74
CA LEU A 505 4.78 13.18 -6.10
C LEU A 505 6.23 13.66 -6.23
N ARG A 506 6.57 14.82 -5.65
CA ARG A 506 7.94 15.34 -5.62
C ARG A 506 8.88 14.44 -4.82
N ALA A 507 8.46 13.97 -3.64
CA ALA A 507 9.21 12.95 -2.87
C ALA A 507 9.48 11.70 -3.70
N HIS A 508 8.44 11.15 -4.35
CA HIS A 508 8.55 9.97 -5.19
C HIS A 508 9.56 10.17 -6.34
N LEU A 509 9.59 11.35 -6.97
CA LEU A 509 10.57 11.67 -8.01
C LEU A 509 12.00 11.68 -7.47
N TYR A 510 12.27 12.22 -6.28
CA TYR A 510 13.60 12.14 -5.66
C TYR A 510 14.02 10.70 -5.35
N LEU A 511 13.08 9.87 -4.88
CA LEU A 511 13.33 8.47 -4.56
C LEU A 511 13.66 7.60 -5.78
N ARG A 512 13.48 8.11 -7.01
CA ARG A 512 13.99 7.45 -8.23
C ARG A 512 15.51 7.43 -8.28
N HIS A 513 16.19 8.31 -7.56
CA HIS A 513 17.64 8.25 -7.43
C HIS A 513 18.01 7.09 -6.47
N PRO A 514 18.82 6.11 -6.91
CA PRO A 514 19.05 4.86 -6.16
C PRO A 514 19.79 5.08 -4.83
N GLU A 515 20.50 6.19 -4.68
CA GLU A 515 21.21 6.57 -3.46
C GLU A 515 20.39 7.49 -2.54
N CYS A 516 19.19 7.91 -2.95
CA CYS A 516 18.33 8.75 -2.13
C CYS A 516 17.70 7.92 -1.01
N LEU A 517 17.98 8.28 0.24
CA LEU A 517 17.44 7.57 1.41
C LEU A 517 15.94 7.86 1.56
N LEU A 518 15.17 6.86 1.97
CA LEU A 518 13.81 7.05 2.47
C LEU A 518 13.85 6.87 3.99
N ILE A 519 13.48 7.91 4.75
CA ILE A 519 13.50 7.91 6.21
C ILE A 519 12.10 8.24 6.71
N GLU A 520 11.60 7.41 7.62
CA GLU A 520 10.30 7.60 8.27
C GLU A 520 10.52 7.89 9.75
N GLY A 521 9.77 8.83 10.30
CA GLY A 521 9.70 9.00 11.76
C GLY A 521 8.57 8.15 12.34
N ALA A 522 7.50 8.79 12.81
CA ALA A 522 6.34 8.11 13.38
C ALA A 522 5.59 7.26 12.35
N THR A 523 5.09 6.08 12.77
CA THR A 523 4.47 5.10 11.86
C THR A 523 3.05 4.69 12.25
N ASP A 524 2.45 5.41 13.19
CA ASP A 524 1.11 5.14 13.71
C ASP A 524 0.10 5.08 12.57
N ARG A 525 -0.71 4.01 12.56
CA ARG A 525 -1.77 3.83 11.56
C ARG A 525 -2.96 4.72 11.86
N LEU A 526 -3.34 4.76 13.12
CA LEU A 526 -4.45 5.54 13.65
C LEU A 526 -3.97 6.28 14.88
N LEU A 527 -4.41 7.52 15.05
CA LEU A 527 -4.15 8.32 16.24
C LEU A 527 -5.50 8.61 16.93
N PRO A 528 -5.66 8.26 18.22
CA PRO A 528 -6.84 8.64 18.97
C PRO A 528 -6.80 10.14 19.24
N VAL A 529 -7.89 10.85 18.94
CA VAL A 529 -8.00 12.31 19.21
C VAL A 529 -9.08 12.65 20.24
N ALA A 530 -10.04 11.74 20.43
CA ALA A 530 -11.05 11.79 21.47
C ALA A 530 -11.60 10.38 21.68
N LYS A 531 -12.37 10.17 22.76
CA LYS A 531 -13.04 8.88 23.01
C LYS A 531 -13.85 8.40 21.80
N GLY A 532 -13.41 7.29 21.20
CA GLY A 532 -14.04 6.67 20.03
C GLY A 532 -13.78 7.37 18.69
N VAL A 533 -12.92 8.39 18.65
CA VAL A 533 -12.58 9.13 17.43
C VAL A 533 -11.10 8.94 17.13
N ASN A 534 -10.82 8.28 16.01
CA ASN A 534 -9.47 8.05 15.50
C ASN A 534 -9.29 8.80 14.18
N ILE A 535 -8.14 9.43 14.01
CA ILE A 535 -7.69 9.98 12.72
C ILE A 535 -6.61 9.10 12.10
N ILE A 536 -6.36 9.28 10.80
CA ILE A 536 -5.26 8.62 10.10
C ILE A 536 -3.94 9.17 10.65
N GLY A 537 -3.07 8.27 11.10
CA GLY A 537 -1.72 8.64 11.55
C GLY A 537 -0.72 8.80 10.40
N PRO A 538 0.56 9.09 10.68
CA PRO A 538 1.60 9.29 9.68
C PRO A 538 1.93 8.03 8.84
N GLY A 539 1.77 6.83 9.40
CA GLY A 539 2.18 5.58 8.74
C GLY A 539 1.55 5.36 7.36
N PRO A 540 0.21 5.46 7.20
CA PRO A 540 -0.46 5.32 5.91
C PRO A 540 -0.04 6.35 4.85
N PHE A 541 0.44 7.53 5.25
CA PHE A 541 0.97 8.51 4.30
C PHE A 541 2.38 8.13 3.85
N ALA A 542 3.21 7.62 4.77
CA ALA A 542 4.53 7.10 4.45
C ALA A 542 4.46 5.86 3.53
N SER A 543 3.47 4.98 3.74
CA SER A 543 3.31 3.76 2.93
C SER A 543 3.07 4.06 1.45
N ILE A 544 2.48 5.21 1.10
CA ILE A 544 2.34 5.65 -0.30
C ILE A 544 3.72 5.73 -0.97
N LEU A 545 4.72 6.32 -0.29
CA LEU A 545 6.07 6.45 -0.83
C LEU A 545 6.78 5.10 -0.86
N VAL A 546 6.64 4.28 0.18
CA VAL A 546 7.22 2.93 0.26
C VAL A 546 6.71 2.07 -0.91
N GLU A 547 5.40 2.00 -1.10
CA GLU A 547 4.76 1.21 -2.16
C GLU A 547 5.10 1.74 -3.55
N ALA A 548 5.01 3.05 -3.77
CA ALA A 548 5.29 3.65 -5.08
C ALA A 548 6.76 3.55 -5.47
N SER A 549 7.69 3.69 -4.52
CA SER A 549 9.13 3.65 -4.79
C SER A 549 9.71 2.23 -4.74
N GLY A 550 9.05 1.28 -4.08
CA GLY A 550 9.58 -0.05 -3.79
C GLY A 550 10.81 -0.05 -2.87
N ARG A 551 11.04 1.05 -2.13
CA ARG A 551 12.19 1.24 -1.24
C ARG A 551 11.84 0.78 0.18
N GLU A 552 12.79 0.12 0.84
CA GLU A 552 12.68 -0.15 2.27
C GLU A 552 13.04 1.13 3.04
N PRO A 553 12.14 1.64 3.89
CA PRO A 553 12.40 2.85 4.66
C PRO A 553 13.32 2.58 5.85
N ILE A 554 14.13 3.58 6.20
CA ILE A 554 14.82 3.66 7.48
C ILE A 554 13.82 4.24 8.49
N THR A 555 13.11 3.36 9.17
CA THR A 555 12.10 3.74 10.17
C THR A 555 12.73 4.05 11.53
N LEU A 556 12.65 5.31 11.95
CA LEU A 556 13.27 5.87 13.16
C LEU A 556 12.25 6.31 14.23
N GLY A 557 11.00 5.89 14.09
CA GLY A 557 9.99 5.81 15.16
C GLY A 557 9.64 4.35 15.47
N LYS A 558 8.82 4.12 16.51
CA LYS A 558 8.29 2.79 16.84
C LYS A 558 7.34 2.32 15.72
N PRO A 559 7.34 1.04 15.29
CA PRO A 559 8.13 -0.09 15.80
C PRO A 559 9.48 -0.32 15.07
N GLY A 560 10.04 0.70 14.43
CA GLY A 560 11.24 0.59 13.60
C GLY A 560 12.46 0.03 14.32
N ARG A 561 13.05 -1.04 13.76
CA ARG A 561 14.29 -1.66 14.27
C ARG A 561 15.47 -0.68 14.32
N HIS A 562 15.58 0.23 13.35
CA HIS A 562 16.68 1.19 13.30
C HIS A 562 16.68 2.12 14.53
N LEU A 563 15.51 2.49 15.05
CA LEU A 563 15.41 3.21 16.33
C LEU A 563 15.99 2.38 17.48
N GLY A 564 15.63 1.10 17.56
CA GLY A 564 16.14 0.19 18.58
C GLY A 564 17.65 0.02 18.53
N GLU A 565 18.22 -0.12 17.33
CA GLU A 565 19.67 -0.21 17.12
C GLU A 565 20.39 1.06 17.61
N LEU A 566 19.85 2.25 17.32
CA LEU A 566 20.38 3.51 17.84
C LEU A 566 20.34 3.60 19.36
N ILE A 567 19.23 3.17 19.98
CA ILE A 567 19.07 3.17 21.44
C ILE A 567 20.06 2.20 22.09
N VAL A 568 20.17 0.98 21.54
CA VAL A 568 21.10 -0.05 22.02
C VAL A 568 22.55 0.44 21.94
N GLU A 569 22.93 1.07 20.82
CA GLU A 569 24.27 1.63 20.65
C GLU A 569 24.52 2.81 21.62
N HIS A 570 23.57 3.75 21.70
CA HIS A 570 23.69 4.94 22.54
C HIS A 570 23.88 4.62 24.03
N TYR A 571 23.09 3.68 24.56
CA TYR A 571 23.19 3.25 25.95
C TYR A 571 24.11 2.05 26.18
N ARG A 572 24.79 1.55 25.13
CA ARG A 572 25.70 0.39 25.18
C ARG A 572 25.05 -0.84 25.82
N ILE A 573 23.84 -1.16 25.38
CA ILE A 573 23.05 -2.26 25.92
C ILE A 573 23.64 -3.59 25.43
N GLU A 574 24.29 -4.33 26.32
CA GLU A 574 24.90 -5.62 25.98
C GLU A 574 23.87 -6.75 25.82
N GLN A 575 22.77 -6.68 26.58
CA GLN A 575 21.73 -7.71 26.62
C GLN A 575 20.35 -7.07 26.39
N PRO A 576 19.83 -7.06 25.15
CA PRO A 576 18.52 -6.50 24.83
C PRO A 576 17.40 -7.07 25.70
N GLY A 577 17.47 -8.36 26.06
CA GLY A 577 16.49 -9.00 26.95
C GLY A 577 16.43 -8.41 28.36
N ARG A 578 17.39 -7.57 28.77
CA ARG A 578 17.36 -6.83 30.05
C ARG A 578 16.75 -5.44 29.93
N VAL A 579 16.12 -5.13 28.81
CA VAL A 579 15.34 -3.91 28.59
C VAL A 579 13.87 -4.26 28.65
N LEU A 580 13.09 -3.48 29.39
CA LEU A 580 11.63 -3.56 29.40
C LEU A 580 11.05 -2.41 28.57
N MET A 581 10.36 -2.72 27.48
CA MET A 581 9.53 -1.78 26.73
C MET A 581 8.15 -1.72 27.35
N VAL A 582 7.76 -0.54 27.81
CA VAL A 582 6.43 -0.24 28.36
C VAL A 582 5.68 0.62 27.35
N GLY A 583 4.43 0.26 27.04
CA GLY A 583 3.60 1.05 26.14
C GLY A 583 2.14 0.64 26.18
N ASP A 584 1.31 1.37 25.45
CA ASP A 584 -0.14 1.18 25.42
C ASP A 584 -0.64 0.64 24.07
N MET A 585 0.24 0.51 23.06
CA MET A 585 -0.11 0.05 21.72
C MET A 585 0.58 -1.27 21.34
N LEU A 586 -0.21 -2.25 20.87
CA LEU A 586 0.29 -3.58 20.48
C LEU A 586 1.26 -3.53 19.28
N ALA A 587 0.91 -2.82 18.22
CA ALA A 587 1.73 -2.81 17.01
C ALA A 587 2.97 -1.91 17.14
N GLN A 588 2.85 -0.80 17.85
CA GLN A 588 3.91 0.20 18.01
C GLN A 588 4.84 -0.20 19.14
N ASP A 589 4.36 -0.33 20.38
CA ASP A 589 5.24 -0.53 21.54
C ASP A 589 5.63 -1.98 21.74
N VAL A 590 4.64 -2.88 21.76
CA VAL A 590 4.94 -4.31 21.91
C VAL A 590 5.70 -4.81 20.68
N GLY A 591 5.26 -4.41 19.48
CA GLY A 591 5.99 -4.66 18.24
C GLY A 591 7.43 -4.16 18.27
N PHE A 592 7.67 -2.93 18.73
CA PHE A 592 9.02 -2.37 18.90
C PHE A 592 9.87 -3.22 19.85
N GLY A 593 9.34 -3.51 21.05
CA GLY A 593 10.05 -4.30 22.05
C GLY A 593 10.42 -5.69 21.51
N ARG A 594 9.46 -6.39 20.89
CA ARG A 594 9.67 -7.71 20.26
C ARG A 594 10.72 -7.65 19.15
N GLN A 595 10.64 -6.65 18.27
CA GLN A 595 11.56 -6.50 17.13
C GLN A 595 13.00 -6.22 17.58
N CYS A 596 13.17 -5.57 18.73
CA CYS A 596 14.49 -5.27 19.31
C CYS A 596 14.99 -6.34 20.30
N GLY A 597 14.18 -7.38 20.58
CA GLY A 597 14.51 -8.41 21.56
C GLY A 597 14.40 -7.96 23.02
N PHE A 598 13.64 -6.90 23.27
CA PHE A 598 13.31 -6.40 24.62
C PHE A 598 12.15 -7.21 25.22
N GLN A 599 12.08 -7.23 26.55
CA GLN A 599 10.86 -7.63 27.26
C GLN A 599 9.77 -6.57 27.06
N THR A 600 8.51 -6.98 27.15
CA THR A 600 7.37 -6.09 26.85
C THR A 600 6.33 -6.10 27.98
N LEU A 601 5.90 -4.91 28.39
CA LEU A 601 4.80 -4.68 29.32
C LEU A 601 3.77 -3.75 28.66
N LEU A 602 2.59 -4.28 28.34
CA LEU A 602 1.48 -3.48 27.84
C LEU A 602 0.69 -2.88 29.02
N VAL A 603 0.39 -1.58 28.98
CA VAL A 603 -0.56 -0.95 29.89
C VAL A 603 -1.90 -0.70 29.20
N LEU A 604 -3.01 -0.89 29.93
CA LEU A 604 -4.38 -0.71 29.41
C LEU A 604 -4.94 0.70 29.67
N SER A 605 -4.08 1.65 30.06
CA SER A 605 -4.46 3.04 30.32
C SER A 605 -4.65 3.88 29.05
N GLY A 606 -4.24 3.37 27.88
CA GLY A 606 -4.19 4.09 26.63
C GLY A 606 -4.95 3.43 25.48
N GLY A 607 -4.29 3.29 24.33
CA GLY A 607 -4.88 2.96 23.04
C GLY A 607 -5.31 1.50 22.85
N CYS A 608 -4.76 0.56 23.62
CA CYS A 608 -5.18 -0.85 23.58
C CYS A 608 -6.21 -1.17 24.66
N THR A 609 -7.37 -1.69 24.24
CA THR A 609 -8.36 -2.25 25.17
C THR A 609 -8.01 -3.69 25.56
N ARG A 610 -8.59 -4.17 26.67
CA ARG A 610 -8.43 -5.56 27.11
C ARG A 610 -8.95 -6.55 26.07
N GLU A 611 -10.05 -6.22 25.39
CA GLU A 611 -10.63 -7.05 24.34
C GLU A 611 -9.68 -7.17 23.15
N GLN A 612 -9.04 -6.07 22.74
CA GLN A 612 -8.05 -6.07 21.68
C GLN A 612 -6.83 -6.93 22.04
N LEU A 613 -6.30 -6.79 23.25
CA LEU A 613 -5.22 -7.64 23.77
C LEU A 613 -5.60 -9.14 23.70
N LEU A 614 -6.80 -9.49 24.16
CA LEU A 614 -7.27 -10.88 24.19
C LEU A 614 -7.57 -11.45 22.80
N ALA A 615 -7.87 -10.59 21.83
CA ALA A 615 -8.13 -10.95 20.44
C ALA A 615 -6.85 -11.03 19.58
N GLU A 616 -5.72 -10.50 20.06
CA GLU A 616 -4.45 -10.53 19.33
C GLU A 616 -3.90 -11.96 19.22
N THR A 617 -3.43 -12.29 18.02
CA THR A 617 -2.92 -13.62 17.66
C THR A 617 -1.55 -13.58 17.01
N ASP A 618 -1.08 -12.40 16.59
CA ASP A 618 0.25 -12.24 16.00
C ASP A 618 1.31 -12.30 17.10
N PRO A 619 2.23 -13.29 17.09
CA PRO A 619 3.31 -13.40 18.08
C PRO A 619 4.18 -12.15 18.19
N ARG A 620 4.23 -11.33 17.14
CA ARG A 620 5.01 -10.08 17.13
C ARG A 620 4.38 -8.98 17.96
N HIS A 621 3.09 -9.08 18.26
CA HIS A 621 2.33 -8.07 19.00
C HIS A 621 1.81 -8.56 20.34
N ILE A 622 2.02 -9.84 20.68
CA ILE A 622 1.64 -10.38 22.00
C ILE A 622 2.68 -9.94 23.03
N PRO A 623 2.30 -9.21 24.09
CA PRO A 623 3.24 -8.78 25.12
C PRO A 623 3.66 -9.93 26.04
N ASP A 624 4.76 -9.77 26.79
CA ASP A 624 5.16 -10.73 27.83
C ASP A 624 4.26 -10.60 29.05
N TYR A 625 3.94 -9.35 29.43
CA TYR A 625 3.09 -9.01 30.56
C TYR A 625 2.13 -7.89 30.21
N PHE A 626 1.07 -7.74 31.01
CA PHE A 626 0.22 -6.57 30.94
C PHE A 626 -0.17 -6.04 32.33
N ALA A 627 -0.58 -4.78 32.38
CA ALA A 627 -1.04 -4.08 33.58
C ALA A 627 -2.19 -3.15 33.23
N ASP A 628 -2.99 -2.72 34.21
CA ASP A 628 -4.01 -1.71 33.97
C ASP A 628 -3.37 -0.32 33.79
N SER A 629 -2.29 -0.03 34.51
CA SER A 629 -1.48 1.19 34.35
C SER A 629 -0.10 1.05 35.00
N MET A 630 0.76 2.06 34.88
CA MET A 630 2.01 2.12 35.62
C MET A 630 1.85 2.18 37.16
N ALA A 631 0.65 2.49 37.68
CA ALA A 631 0.39 2.41 39.12
C ALA A 631 0.51 0.97 39.67
N ASP A 632 0.22 -0.04 38.84
CA ASP A 632 0.36 -1.45 39.22
C ASP A 632 1.82 -1.85 39.42
N VAL A 633 2.73 -1.19 38.68
CA VAL A 633 4.18 -1.36 38.84
C VAL A 633 4.63 -0.90 40.24
N ALA A 634 4.09 0.21 40.73
CA ALA A 634 4.33 0.67 42.11
C ALA A 634 3.86 -0.37 43.14
N GLN A 635 2.68 -0.95 42.91
CA GLN A 635 2.10 -1.94 43.81
C GLN A 635 2.93 -3.23 43.89
N ILE A 636 3.43 -3.75 42.76
CA ILE A 636 4.29 -4.95 42.80
C ILE A 636 5.66 -4.68 43.42
N LEU A 637 6.12 -3.43 43.42
CA LEU A 637 7.38 -2.98 44.03
C LEU A 637 7.24 -2.54 45.51
N GLY A 638 6.08 -2.78 46.12
CA GLY A 638 5.87 -2.59 47.56
C GLY A 638 5.37 -1.20 47.97
N GLU A 639 4.92 -0.38 47.03
CA GLU A 639 4.27 0.90 47.33
C GLU A 639 2.75 0.76 47.32
N GLY A 640 2.18 0.43 48.49
CA GLY A 640 0.75 0.50 48.70
C GLY A 640 0.21 1.93 48.51
N PRO A 641 -1.10 2.10 48.24
CA PRO A 641 -1.70 3.42 48.12
C PRO A 641 -1.43 4.24 49.39
N ARG A 642 -0.73 5.37 49.27
CA ARG A 642 -0.68 6.33 50.37
C ARG A 642 -2.07 6.92 50.48
N SER A 643 -2.80 6.58 51.54
CA SER A 643 -4.05 7.24 51.90
C SER A 643 -3.77 8.74 51.98
N HIS A 644 -4.39 9.53 51.09
CA HIS A 644 -4.46 10.96 51.26
C HIS A 644 -5.08 11.24 52.63
N VAL A 645 -4.32 11.92 53.51
CA VAL A 645 -4.83 12.61 54.70
C VAL A 645 -5.25 14.00 54.26
#